data_AF-A0A9D8F911-F1
#
_entry.id   AF-A0A9D8F911-F1
#
_cell.length_a   1.000
_cell.length_b   1.000
_cell.length_c   1.000
_cell.angle_alpha   90.00
_cell.angle_beta   90.00
_cell.angle_gamma   90.00
#
_symmetry.space_group_name_H-M   'P 1'
#
loop_
_entity.id
_entity.type
_entity.pdbx_description
1 polymer ?
#
loop_
_entity_poly.entity_id
_entity_poly.type
_entity_poly.pdbx_seq_one_letter_code
_entity_poly.pdbx_strand_id
1 'polypeptide(L)'
;MTALPIVSRELAAAAREPRVYHNRSIGALWGMAVLVVVLFFEGSASGPASQARMLFSMLAVGAFILCTTIGLAFADNLSLEKREGTLGLLFLTSLRGHDIVLGKIAARALGALYAILSLLPVLAIALLLGGIRLSDVFRMGLVWANALFLSLACAALASALSVDGRRATLSALGLVLLVLFGPLLAAFLLASPNNLFLGFWSSGIVDLSPIASLIIAIETAQGGMTIATFLEPRFLSNLAFGHATGWTLLWFASRVLPLAARGTPPSPRRMKWQQFADRWSYGEGNSRRQRRPTLLDQNPFLWLAGRHQRKTQYAWWFVLSMAAIWCPLLAAHTSLMMAWGFLYFLFWLLYGVLKIWWGTEACLRLGEDRRTGALELLLTTPVEVREFVHGHRLALQTIFLKPVLCLAAADILLTTTVVWRTVTNETERNVALGGLAARLVLVVVDAWAVRWVALWNALTRKTSQIAVNQTIVSVLVAPLVLTAVLSAAATSMAVLLSRTPPWFPYIPFLLLVISLPWSLGFGLSAKRKLLSQFRLIASEGFRKSALVRPDRKTTLAAFTFRFWRWPKLYSIPFGLAALSVAALLIHRAWWKHALGEPFARMRSLSMPRHFKDLAHTKLRVPAEANARPLLDQAATQLTPLRKWSTARYQNDEVPFRHKPFSSARLAQLGPEIDQNARCLELFRDAAALTGIEFPKSEYSLVDNPSVHFFKLQEPLLLAAAVRMDQGRLEEAVDLIAAQLRIGDMFANSPDWPGIYLHRGWQSQALNLMERLLSQHRLPAMTLQRLRAALPDYATPGFLGNLADSMGTYAILVRENGPGMLRRGVPVLPMTSNIDAFRWNVGNFTGLSDRDLSSCLHRVIRLKELSLLDWPAAREALVKLEPATGSHWLPGADYLGTISEGELILHGTLAGRLRCARVGLEIEEFRLKHGRLPTTLDALPPPSRPELRLDPFQKLPLIFEPLAQGSGFRVFLHQTSKNTSLSTNHAPTLGSRHNPIDFTVER
;
A
#
# COMPACT_ATOMS: atom_id res chain seq x y z
N MET A 1 -30.82 45.53 4.95
CA MET A 1 -29.47 44.99 5.25
C MET A 1 -28.43 45.85 4.56
N THR A 2 -27.59 46.56 5.31
CA THR A 2 -26.53 47.45 4.80
C THR A 2 -25.15 46.76 4.74
N ALA A 3 -25.10 45.43 4.90
CA ALA A 3 -23.87 44.63 4.83
C ALA A 3 -23.36 44.39 3.39
N LEU A 4 -24.24 44.42 2.39
CA LEU A 4 -23.92 44.16 0.97
C LEU A 4 -22.79 45.05 0.40
N PRO A 5 -22.73 46.37 0.68
CA PRO A 5 -21.62 47.24 0.28
C PRO A 5 -20.27 46.85 0.91
N ILE A 6 -20.24 46.32 2.13
CA ILE A 6 -18.99 45.84 2.75
C ILE A 6 -18.55 44.56 2.06
N VAL A 7 -19.49 43.63 1.84
CA VAL A 7 -19.22 42.38 1.14
C VAL A 7 -18.67 42.67 -0.25
N SER A 8 -19.28 43.58 -1.02
CA SER A 8 -18.80 43.93 -2.37
C SER A 8 -17.41 44.57 -2.33
N ARG A 9 -17.14 45.48 -1.38
CA ARG A 9 -15.81 46.09 -1.21
C ARG A 9 -14.73 45.05 -0.88
N GLU A 10 -14.99 44.19 0.09
CA GLU A 10 -14.04 43.18 0.55
C GLU A 10 -13.83 42.08 -0.50
N LEU A 11 -14.89 41.70 -1.24
CA LEU A 11 -14.78 40.78 -2.38
C LEU A 11 -13.99 41.38 -3.54
N ALA A 12 -14.22 42.66 -3.88
CA ALA A 12 -13.47 43.35 -4.92
C ALA A 12 -11.98 43.50 -4.54
N ALA A 13 -11.68 43.77 -3.27
CA ALA A 13 -10.32 43.78 -2.75
C ALA A 13 -9.68 42.38 -2.82
N ALA A 14 -10.38 41.34 -2.39
CA ALA A 14 -9.90 39.96 -2.41
C ALA A 14 -9.69 39.42 -3.84
N ALA A 15 -10.58 39.76 -4.79
CA ALA A 15 -10.49 39.34 -6.19
C ALA A 15 -9.25 39.92 -6.90
N ARG A 16 -8.77 41.09 -6.46
CA ARG A 16 -7.55 41.73 -6.95
C ARG A 16 -6.29 41.18 -6.28
N GLU A 17 -6.41 40.37 -5.23
CA GLU A 17 -5.25 39.73 -4.60
C GLU A 17 -4.87 38.41 -5.31
N PRO A 18 -3.62 38.27 -5.80
CA PRO A 18 -3.15 37.02 -6.41
C PRO A 18 -3.16 35.82 -5.43
N ARG A 19 -3.38 36.08 -4.13
CA ARG A 19 -3.48 35.07 -3.07
C ARG A 19 -4.64 34.10 -3.27
N VAL A 20 -5.77 34.54 -3.82
CA VAL A 20 -6.92 33.65 -4.07
C VAL A 20 -6.54 32.55 -5.06
N TYR A 21 -5.78 32.90 -6.10
CA TYR A 21 -5.27 31.94 -7.08
C TYR A 21 -4.22 30.99 -6.49
N HIS A 22 -3.27 31.52 -5.69
CA HIS A 22 -2.27 30.67 -5.04
C HIS A 22 -2.86 29.68 -4.03
N ASN A 23 -3.84 30.09 -3.22
CA ASN A 23 -4.47 29.21 -2.24
C ASN A 23 -5.21 28.04 -2.93
N ARG A 24 -5.84 28.28 -4.09
CA ARG A 24 -6.46 27.23 -4.90
C ARG A 24 -5.44 26.20 -5.39
N SER A 25 -4.31 26.69 -5.94
CA SER A 25 -3.23 25.82 -6.43
C SER A 25 -2.59 24.99 -5.33
N ILE A 26 -2.42 25.54 -4.13
CA ILE A 26 -1.88 24.80 -2.97
C ILE A 26 -2.82 23.67 -2.55
N GLY A 27 -4.14 23.93 -2.48
CA GLY A 27 -5.13 22.89 -2.17
C GLY A 27 -5.12 21.75 -3.19
N ALA A 28 -5.08 22.08 -4.48
CA ALA A 28 -5.00 21.09 -5.56
C ALA A 28 -3.70 20.27 -5.50
N LEU A 29 -2.55 20.92 -5.27
CA LEU A 29 -1.26 20.23 -5.12
C LEU A 29 -1.24 19.29 -3.92
N TRP A 30 -1.85 19.69 -2.80
CA TRP A 30 -1.97 18.83 -1.62
C TRP A 30 -2.85 17.61 -1.91
N GLY A 31 -4.03 17.82 -2.51
CA GLY A 31 -4.90 16.71 -2.90
C GLY A 31 -4.20 15.74 -3.86
N MET A 32 -3.45 16.27 -4.84
CA MET A 32 -2.66 15.45 -5.77
C MET A 32 -1.55 14.68 -5.06
N ALA A 33 -0.87 15.29 -4.07
CA ALA A 33 0.14 14.61 -3.27
C ALA A 33 -0.46 13.47 -2.43
N VAL A 34 -1.66 13.67 -1.86
CA VAL A 34 -2.40 12.61 -1.14
C VAL A 34 -2.82 11.49 -2.10
N LEU A 35 -3.31 11.83 -3.29
CA LEU A 35 -3.64 10.84 -4.33
C LEU A 35 -2.42 9.99 -4.70
N VAL A 36 -1.28 10.64 -4.94
CA VAL A 36 0.01 9.98 -5.13
C VAL A 36 0.26 9.05 -3.94
N VAL A 37 0.28 9.55 -2.71
CA VAL A 37 0.53 8.73 -1.52
C VAL A 37 -0.40 7.51 -1.44
N VAL A 38 -1.71 7.64 -1.68
CA VAL A 38 -2.63 6.49 -1.59
C VAL A 38 -2.42 5.49 -2.72
N LEU A 39 -2.27 5.96 -3.96
CA LEU A 39 -1.96 5.07 -5.09
C LEU A 39 -0.64 4.31 -4.92
N PHE A 40 0.26 4.82 -4.08
CA PHE A 40 1.61 4.29 -3.94
C PHE A 40 1.93 3.56 -2.62
N PHE A 41 1.30 3.91 -1.48
CA PHE A 41 1.60 3.34 -0.16
C PHE A 41 0.58 2.28 0.30
N GLU A 42 -0.60 2.22 -0.30
CA GLU A 42 -1.57 1.16 -0.01
C GLU A 42 -1.43 0.04 -1.04
N GLY A 43 -0.85 -1.08 -0.62
CA GLY A 43 -0.74 -2.27 -1.45
C GLY A 43 -2.13 -2.75 -1.88
N SER A 44 -2.27 -3.14 -3.15
CA SER A 44 -3.51 -3.66 -3.75
C SER A 44 -4.00 -5.00 -3.18
N ALA A 45 -3.45 -5.45 -2.04
CA ALA A 45 -4.05 -6.54 -1.26
C ALA A 45 -5.52 -6.25 -0.89
N SER A 46 -5.87 -4.97 -0.86
CA SER A 46 -7.22 -4.45 -0.75
C SER A 46 -7.60 -3.77 -2.08
N GLY A 47 -8.66 -4.23 -2.75
CA GLY A 47 -9.01 -3.84 -4.14
C GLY A 47 -9.33 -2.35 -4.35
N PRO A 48 -9.68 -1.89 -5.58
CA PRO A 48 -9.87 -0.47 -5.90
C PRO A 48 -10.79 0.30 -4.92
N ALA A 49 -11.81 -0.40 -4.41
CA ALA A 49 -12.75 0.13 -3.43
C ALA A 49 -12.14 0.44 -2.05
N SER A 50 -11.07 -0.23 -1.62
CA SER A 50 -10.38 0.14 -0.37
C SER A 50 -9.44 1.32 -0.59
N GLN A 51 -8.74 1.36 -1.74
CA GLN A 51 -7.88 2.48 -2.10
C GLN A 51 -8.67 3.78 -2.18
N ALA A 52 -9.86 3.73 -2.77
CA ALA A 52 -10.79 4.85 -2.76
C ALA A 52 -11.18 5.28 -1.34
N ARG A 53 -11.46 4.33 -0.44
CA ARG A 53 -11.80 4.60 0.97
C ARG A 53 -10.64 5.20 1.75
N MET A 54 -9.41 4.74 1.53
CA MET A 54 -8.23 5.35 2.15
C MET A 54 -7.97 6.76 1.61
N LEU A 55 -8.05 6.95 0.29
CA LEU A 55 -7.90 8.25 -0.35
C LEU A 55 -8.92 9.25 0.20
N PHE A 56 -10.19 8.84 0.24
CA PHE A 56 -11.27 9.62 0.81
C PHE A 56 -10.99 9.97 2.28
N SER A 57 -10.56 8.99 3.09
CA SER A 57 -10.28 9.19 4.53
C SER A 57 -9.10 10.13 4.77
N MET A 58 -8.01 10.01 4.00
CA MET A 58 -6.86 10.91 4.10
C MET A 58 -7.20 12.35 3.69
N LEU A 59 -7.96 12.50 2.60
CA LEU A 59 -8.46 13.80 2.17
C LEU A 59 -9.42 14.40 3.20
N ALA A 60 -10.34 13.59 3.75
CA ALA A 60 -11.29 13.96 4.80
C ALA A 60 -10.60 14.58 6.01
N VAL A 61 -9.65 13.85 6.61
CA VAL A 61 -8.92 14.29 7.80
C VAL A 61 -8.05 15.51 7.50
N GLY A 62 -7.29 15.48 6.41
CA GLY A 62 -6.38 16.58 6.10
C GLY A 62 -7.10 17.88 5.75
N ALA A 63 -8.17 17.82 4.97
CA ALA A 63 -8.99 18.98 4.66
C ALA A 63 -9.73 19.52 5.90
N PHE A 64 -10.16 18.65 6.81
CA PHE A 64 -10.74 19.07 8.10
C PHE A 64 -9.73 19.84 8.95
N ILE A 65 -8.48 19.38 9.05
CA ILE A 65 -7.39 20.09 9.73
C ILE A 65 -7.14 21.46 9.07
N LEU A 66 -7.15 21.53 7.73
CA LEU A 66 -7.01 22.80 7.02
C LEU A 66 -8.18 23.75 7.32
N CYS A 67 -9.42 23.28 7.23
CA CYS A 67 -10.62 24.08 7.51
C CYS A 67 -10.61 24.65 8.95
N THR A 68 -10.23 23.83 9.92
CA THR A 68 -10.18 24.23 11.34
C THR A 68 -9.05 25.23 11.64
N THR A 69 -7.96 25.23 10.85
CA THR A 69 -6.82 26.14 11.03
C THR A 69 -6.91 27.44 10.22
N ILE A 70 -7.69 27.49 9.13
CA ILE A 70 -7.87 28.70 8.31
C ILE A 70 -8.36 29.91 9.13
N GLY A 71 -9.25 29.70 10.11
CA GLY A 71 -9.73 30.78 10.99
C GLY A 71 -8.61 31.48 11.77
N LEU A 72 -7.51 30.79 12.08
CA LEU A 72 -6.38 31.39 12.81
C LEU A 72 -5.74 32.55 12.03
N ALA A 73 -5.68 32.43 10.71
CA ALA A 73 -5.20 33.49 9.82
C ALA A 73 -6.20 34.66 9.71
N PHE A 74 -7.48 34.43 10.02
CA PHE A 74 -8.52 35.46 10.07
C PHE A 74 -8.53 36.22 11.40
N ALA A 75 -8.01 35.62 12.47
CA ALA A 75 -8.13 36.15 13.82
C ALA A 75 -7.53 37.55 14.02
N ASP A 76 -6.59 38.02 13.17
CA ASP A 76 -6.08 39.40 13.28
C ASP A 76 -6.92 40.45 12.52
N ASN A 77 -7.95 40.08 11.74
CA ASN A 77 -8.60 41.05 10.83
C ASN A 77 -9.45 42.12 11.53
N LEU A 78 -10.16 41.80 12.63
CA LEU A 78 -10.92 42.81 13.39
C LEU A 78 -10.03 43.49 14.43
N SER A 79 -9.09 42.77 15.04
CA SER A 79 -8.10 43.35 15.96
C SER A 79 -7.14 44.31 15.26
N LEU A 80 -6.82 44.08 13.99
CA LEU A 80 -6.03 45.01 13.17
C LEU A 80 -6.73 46.36 13.05
N GLU A 81 -8.02 46.39 12.71
CA GLU A 81 -8.81 47.62 12.60
C GLU A 81 -8.96 48.34 13.95
N LYS A 82 -8.97 47.59 15.05
CA LYS A 82 -8.96 48.14 16.41
C LYS A 82 -7.61 48.78 16.75
N ARG A 83 -6.51 48.12 16.39
CA ARG A 83 -5.14 48.61 16.61
C ARG A 83 -4.82 49.83 15.76
N GLU A 84 -5.36 49.89 14.54
CA GLU A 84 -5.15 50.99 13.59
C GLU A 84 -6.13 52.15 13.79
N GLY A 85 -7.07 52.03 14.73
CA GLY A 85 -8.04 53.09 15.06
C GLY A 85 -9.14 53.29 14.02
N THR A 86 -9.16 52.46 12.96
CA THR A 86 -10.09 52.55 11.83
C THR A 86 -11.47 51.96 12.15
N LEU A 87 -11.59 51.13 13.20
CA LEU A 87 -12.88 50.59 13.62
C LEU A 87 -13.86 51.69 14.04
N GLY A 88 -13.37 52.76 14.68
CA GLY A 88 -14.21 53.91 15.08
C GLY A 88 -14.83 54.62 13.87
N LEU A 89 -14.04 54.79 12.79
CA LEU A 89 -14.50 55.38 11.53
C LEU A 89 -15.61 54.56 10.87
N LEU A 90 -15.55 53.23 10.96
CA LEU A 90 -16.60 52.36 10.43
C LEU A 90 -17.93 52.52 11.19
N PHE A 91 -17.90 52.77 12.50
CA PHE A 91 -19.10 52.99 13.31
C PHE A 91 -19.66 54.43 13.24
N LEU A 92 -18.93 55.38 12.64
CA LEU A 92 -19.49 56.72 12.32
C LEU A 92 -20.49 56.66 11.15
N THR A 93 -20.48 55.58 10.38
CA THR A 93 -21.49 55.29 9.35
C THR A 93 -22.68 54.53 9.94
N SER A 94 -23.77 54.33 9.18
CA SER A 94 -24.99 53.62 9.63
C SER A 94 -24.82 52.09 9.82
N LEU A 95 -23.58 51.62 10.00
CA LEU A 95 -23.23 50.21 10.13
C LEU A 95 -23.37 49.69 11.55
N ARG A 96 -24.00 48.52 11.71
CA ARG A 96 -24.11 47.82 12.99
C ARG A 96 -23.00 46.79 13.14
N GLY A 97 -22.78 46.31 14.37
CA GLY A 97 -21.72 45.32 14.64
C GLY A 97 -21.83 44.03 13.81
N HIS A 98 -23.06 43.57 13.52
CA HIS A 98 -23.28 42.40 12.67
C HIS A 98 -22.95 42.65 11.20
N ASP A 99 -23.19 43.86 10.68
CA ASP A 99 -22.89 44.19 9.27
C ASP A 99 -21.37 44.09 9.02
N ILE A 100 -20.57 44.57 9.98
CA ILE A 100 -19.10 44.55 9.91
C ILE A 100 -18.56 43.12 10.05
N VAL A 101 -19.03 42.37 11.05
CA VAL A 101 -18.56 41.00 11.31
C VAL A 101 -18.90 40.07 10.14
N LEU A 102 -20.18 40.05 9.70
CA LEU A 102 -20.61 39.20 8.59
C LEU A 102 -19.95 39.60 7.27
N GLY A 103 -19.81 40.91 7.01
CA GLY A 103 -19.15 41.41 5.80
C GLY A 103 -17.69 40.97 5.68
N LYS A 104 -16.92 41.07 6.76
CA LYS A 104 -15.50 40.65 6.78
C LYS A 104 -15.32 39.13 6.74
N ILE A 105 -16.24 38.37 7.35
CA ILE A 105 -16.20 36.90 7.29
C ILE A 105 -16.53 36.40 5.89
N ALA A 106 -17.58 36.95 5.25
CA ALA A 106 -18.04 36.51 3.93
C ALA A 106 -16.91 36.53 2.88
N ALA A 107 -16.12 37.60 2.83
CA ALA A 107 -15.01 37.71 1.88
C ALA A 107 -13.91 36.65 2.10
N ARG A 108 -13.66 36.26 3.35
CA ARG A 108 -12.63 35.26 3.70
C ARG A 108 -13.14 33.83 3.63
N ALA A 109 -14.41 33.62 3.95
CA ALA A 109 -15.11 32.35 3.72
C ALA A 109 -15.07 31.97 2.24
N LEU A 110 -15.25 32.92 1.33
CA LEU A 110 -15.20 32.65 -0.12
C LEU A 110 -13.82 32.13 -0.57
N GLY A 111 -12.74 32.79 -0.14
CA GLY A 111 -11.37 32.36 -0.46
C GLY A 111 -11.04 30.96 0.07
N ALA A 112 -11.52 30.63 1.28
CA ALA A 112 -11.35 29.31 1.89
C ALA A 112 -12.24 28.24 1.22
N LEU A 113 -13.48 28.59 0.87
CA LEU A 113 -14.39 27.71 0.14
C LEU A 113 -13.79 27.28 -1.20
N TYR A 114 -13.13 28.19 -1.92
CA TYR A 114 -12.43 27.83 -3.16
C TYR A 114 -11.24 26.88 -2.97
N ALA A 115 -10.57 26.92 -1.81
CA ALA A 115 -9.50 25.97 -1.49
C ALA A 115 -10.05 24.57 -1.18
N ILE A 116 -11.26 24.48 -0.60
CA ILE A 116 -11.97 23.20 -0.44
C ILE A 116 -12.47 22.71 -1.80
N LEU A 117 -13.02 23.60 -2.62
CA LEU A 117 -13.54 23.27 -3.95
C LEU A 117 -12.45 22.74 -4.88
N SER A 118 -11.19 23.14 -4.69
CA SER A 118 -10.06 22.60 -5.47
C SER A 118 -9.69 21.16 -5.10
N LEU A 119 -10.24 20.59 -4.02
CA LEU A 119 -10.13 19.17 -3.68
C LEU A 119 -11.19 18.31 -4.36
N LEU A 120 -12.29 18.90 -4.88
CA LEU A 120 -13.34 18.16 -5.55
C LEU A 120 -12.85 17.30 -6.73
N PRO A 121 -11.92 17.76 -7.60
CA PRO A 121 -11.41 16.91 -8.67
C PRO A 121 -10.70 15.66 -8.14
N VAL A 122 -10.01 15.75 -7.01
CA VAL A 122 -9.31 14.62 -6.39
C VAL A 122 -10.31 13.67 -5.71
N LEU A 123 -11.35 14.20 -5.06
CA LEU A 123 -12.47 13.41 -4.56
C LEU A 123 -13.23 12.69 -5.68
N ALA A 124 -13.38 13.31 -6.85
CA ALA A 124 -14.01 12.67 -8.01
C ALA A 124 -13.20 11.44 -8.47
N ILE A 125 -11.87 11.48 -8.36
CA ILE A 125 -11.01 10.31 -8.62
C ILE A 125 -11.30 9.20 -7.60
N ALA A 126 -11.48 9.51 -6.31
CA ALA A 126 -11.88 8.53 -5.30
C ALA A 126 -13.25 7.90 -5.63
N LEU A 127 -14.20 8.69 -6.15
CA LEU A 127 -15.50 8.20 -6.60
C LEU A 127 -15.39 7.28 -7.83
N LEU A 128 -14.52 7.61 -8.79
CA LEU A 128 -14.27 6.81 -9.99
C LEU A 128 -13.53 5.49 -9.69
N LEU A 129 -12.68 5.44 -8.66
CA LEU A 129 -12.00 4.22 -8.19
C LEU A 129 -12.98 3.19 -7.59
N GLY A 130 -14.25 3.58 -7.37
CA GLY A 130 -15.29 2.74 -6.79
C GLY A 130 -15.19 2.63 -5.26
N GLY A 131 -16.26 2.24 -4.57
CA GLY A 131 -16.26 2.10 -3.10
C GLY A 131 -16.58 3.36 -2.30
N ILE A 132 -16.73 4.52 -2.96
CA ILE A 132 -17.23 5.78 -2.37
C ILE A 132 -18.44 6.24 -3.17
N ARG A 133 -19.51 6.67 -2.49
CA ARG A 133 -20.75 7.15 -3.14
C ARG A 133 -20.76 8.67 -3.24
N LEU A 134 -21.56 9.19 -4.17
CA LEU A 134 -21.74 10.63 -4.32
C LEU A 134 -22.33 11.27 -3.04
N SER A 135 -23.21 10.54 -2.33
CA SER A 135 -23.74 10.94 -1.03
C SER A 135 -22.65 11.19 0.00
N ASP A 136 -21.59 10.38 0.01
CA ASP A 136 -20.50 10.46 0.99
C ASP A 136 -19.63 11.68 0.72
N VAL A 137 -19.39 11.98 -0.57
CA VAL A 137 -18.71 13.20 -1.01
C VAL A 137 -19.50 14.44 -0.60
N PHE A 138 -20.82 14.46 -0.78
CA PHE A 138 -21.65 15.59 -0.34
C PHE A 138 -21.66 15.77 1.19
N ARG A 139 -21.77 14.68 1.96
CA ARG A 139 -21.66 14.74 3.44
C ARG A 139 -20.33 15.32 3.87
N MET A 140 -19.23 14.84 3.28
CA MET A 140 -17.90 15.34 3.60
C MET A 140 -17.75 16.83 3.25
N GLY A 141 -18.33 17.26 2.12
CA GLY A 141 -18.41 18.67 1.75
C GLY A 141 -19.14 19.51 2.81
N LEU A 142 -20.27 19.02 3.35
CA LEU A 142 -21.00 19.66 4.45
C LEU A 142 -20.19 19.71 5.74
N VAL A 143 -19.48 18.63 6.09
CA VAL A 143 -18.58 18.57 7.26
C VAL A 143 -17.49 19.64 7.15
N TRP A 144 -16.81 19.75 6.00
CA TRP A 144 -15.77 20.74 5.78
C TRP A 144 -16.31 22.17 5.78
N ALA A 145 -17.47 22.40 5.15
CA ALA A 145 -18.12 23.71 5.17
C ALA A 145 -18.48 24.15 6.59
N ASN A 146 -19.02 23.24 7.41
CA ASN A 146 -19.36 23.52 8.80
C ASN A 146 -18.10 23.74 9.67
N ALA A 147 -17.07 22.93 9.48
CA ALA A 147 -15.79 23.09 10.17
C ALA A 147 -15.11 24.43 9.86
N LEU A 148 -15.16 24.85 8.58
CA LEU A 148 -14.68 26.16 8.14
C LEU A 148 -15.49 27.30 8.76
N PHE A 149 -16.82 27.21 8.70
CA PHE A 149 -17.73 28.21 9.28
C PHE A 149 -17.47 28.38 10.78
N LEU A 150 -17.37 27.27 11.52
CA LEU A 150 -17.09 27.26 12.94
C LEU A 150 -15.71 27.86 13.25
N SER A 151 -14.68 27.50 12.49
CA SER A 151 -13.32 28.07 12.64
C SER A 151 -13.31 29.59 12.45
N LEU A 152 -14.01 30.09 11.43
CA LEU A 152 -14.16 31.52 11.16
C LEU A 152 -14.96 32.23 12.25
N ALA A 153 -16.00 31.60 12.80
CA ALA A 153 -16.78 32.13 13.91
C ALA A 153 -15.97 32.25 15.21
N CYS A 154 -15.21 31.20 15.55
CA CYS A 154 -14.24 31.22 16.66
C CYS A 154 -13.22 32.35 16.49
N ALA A 155 -12.68 32.51 15.28
CA ALA A 155 -11.73 33.56 14.95
C ALA A 155 -12.34 34.96 15.04
N ALA A 156 -13.59 35.14 14.59
CA ALA A 156 -14.29 36.42 14.66
C ALA A 156 -14.55 36.86 16.11
N LEU A 157 -15.01 35.94 16.96
CA LEU A 157 -15.21 36.22 18.39
C LEU A 157 -13.88 36.54 19.08
N ALA A 158 -12.85 35.73 18.84
CA ALA A 158 -11.50 35.94 19.35
C ALA A 158 -10.94 37.32 18.94
N SER A 159 -11.13 37.70 17.67
CA SER A 159 -10.72 38.99 17.12
C SER A 159 -11.51 40.16 17.71
N ALA A 160 -12.83 40.00 17.91
CA ALA A 160 -13.67 41.02 18.53
C ALA A 160 -13.27 41.30 20.00
N LEU A 161 -12.93 40.24 20.75
CA LEU A 161 -12.50 40.32 22.16
C LEU A 161 -11.07 40.85 22.33
N SER A 162 -10.20 40.63 21.35
CA SER A 162 -8.78 40.96 21.44
C SER A 162 -8.46 42.34 20.85
N VAL A 163 -7.46 43.01 21.39
CA VAL A 163 -6.88 44.24 20.82
C VAL A 163 -5.57 43.91 20.10
N ASP A 164 -4.77 43.01 20.68
CA ASP A 164 -3.55 42.49 20.06
C ASP A 164 -3.87 41.33 19.10
N GLY A 165 -3.35 41.40 17.87
CA GLY A 165 -3.50 40.33 16.88
C GLY A 165 -3.01 38.97 17.34
N ARG A 166 -1.91 38.94 18.09
CA ARG A 166 -1.35 37.70 18.61
C ARG A 166 -2.25 37.05 19.67
N ARG A 167 -2.88 37.85 20.54
CA ARG A 167 -3.88 37.35 21.51
C ARG A 167 -5.13 36.86 20.79
N ALA A 168 -5.51 37.51 19.69
CA ALA A 168 -6.63 37.10 18.85
C ALA A 168 -6.39 35.72 18.22
N THR A 169 -5.24 35.48 17.60
CA THR A 169 -4.91 34.16 17.01
C THR A 169 -4.88 33.05 18.05
N LEU A 170 -4.33 33.33 19.24
CA LEU A 170 -4.24 32.34 20.32
C LEU A 170 -5.59 32.03 20.94
N SER A 171 -6.44 33.03 21.16
CA SER A 171 -7.81 32.81 21.63
C SER A 171 -8.65 32.10 20.57
N ALA A 172 -8.45 32.39 19.27
CA ALA A 172 -9.09 31.65 18.19
C ALA A 172 -8.70 30.17 18.20
N LEU A 173 -7.41 29.86 18.35
CA LEU A 173 -6.93 28.48 18.47
C LEU A 173 -7.51 27.79 19.70
N GLY A 174 -7.47 28.46 20.86
CA GLY A 174 -8.05 27.93 22.09
C GLY A 174 -9.54 27.65 21.97
N LEU A 175 -10.31 28.54 21.35
CA LEU A 175 -11.75 28.35 21.10
C LEU A 175 -12.02 27.20 20.14
N VAL A 176 -11.29 27.11 19.03
CA VAL A 176 -11.43 25.99 18.08
C VAL A 176 -11.13 24.66 18.80
N LEU A 177 -10.03 24.57 19.54
CA LEU A 177 -9.70 23.36 20.30
C LEU A 177 -10.74 23.05 21.37
N LEU A 178 -11.24 24.06 22.09
CA LEU A 178 -12.27 23.87 23.11
C LEU A 178 -13.57 23.33 22.51
N VAL A 179 -14.02 23.86 21.37
CA VAL A 179 -15.26 23.40 20.73
C VAL A 179 -15.09 21.99 20.15
N LEU A 180 -13.93 21.68 19.58
CA LEU A 180 -13.64 20.37 19.01
C LEU A 180 -13.44 19.28 20.09
N PHE A 181 -12.68 19.57 21.14
CA PHE A 181 -12.23 18.57 22.11
C PHE A 181 -12.88 18.66 23.48
N GLY A 182 -13.46 19.80 23.84
CA GLY A 182 -14.12 20.00 25.14
C GLY A 182 -15.19 18.94 25.42
N PRO A 183 -16.12 18.67 24.48
CA PRO A 183 -17.09 17.60 24.65
C PRO A 183 -16.46 16.21 24.74
N LEU A 184 -15.46 15.89 23.90
CA LEU A 184 -14.76 14.60 23.96
C LEU A 184 -14.07 14.36 25.31
N LEU A 185 -13.41 15.39 25.84
CA LEU A 185 -12.78 15.34 27.15
C LEU A 185 -13.82 15.17 28.26
N ALA A 186 -14.94 15.90 28.19
CA ALA A 186 -16.03 15.77 29.16
C ALA A 186 -16.64 14.36 29.13
N ALA A 187 -16.89 13.80 27.94
CA ALA A 187 -17.38 12.44 27.77
C ALA A 187 -16.40 11.42 28.34
N PHE A 188 -15.10 11.57 28.10
CA PHE A 188 -14.05 10.71 28.65
C PHE A 188 -13.98 10.77 30.18
N LEU A 189 -14.04 11.97 30.77
CA LEU A 189 -13.99 12.14 32.23
C LEU A 189 -15.24 11.58 32.93
N LEU A 190 -16.37 11.55 32.22
CA LEU A 190 -17.64 11.01 32.71
C LEU A 190 -17.84 9.53 32.33
N ALA A 191 -16.95 8.94 31.52
CA ALA A 191 -17.05 7.57 31.07
C ALA A 191 -16.83 6.61 32.26
N SER A 192 -17.86 5.84 32.59
CA SER A 192 -17.80 4.78 33.61
C SER A 192 -18.25 3.46 33.00
N PRO A 193 -17.37 2.45 32.88
CA PRO A 193 -17.73 1.16 32.27
C PRO A 193 -18.78 0.38 33.07
N ASN A 194 -18.97 0.70 34.36
CA ASN A 194 -19.90 0.00 35.24
C ASN A 194 -21.22 0.74 35.47
N ASN A 195 -21.42 1.91 34.85
CA ASN A 195 -22.60 2.73 35.11
C ASN A 195 -23.31 3.14 33.80
N LEU A 196 -24.39 2.43 33.49
CA LEU A 196 -25.21 2.62 32.28
C LEU A 196 -25.74 4.05 32.13
N PHE A 197 -26.06 4.74 33.24
CA PHE A 197 -26.51 6.13 33.22
C PHE A 197 -25.39 7.05 32.71
N LEU A 198 -24.21 6.98 33.31
CA LEU A 198 -23.04 7.74 32.86
C LEU A 198 -22.58 7.35 31.45
N GLY A 199 -22.72 6.07 31.08
CA GLY A 199 -22.47 5.57 29.72
C GLY A 199 -23.37 6.21 28.66
N PHE A 200 -24.68 6.32 28.93
CA PHE A 200 -25.63 6.97 28.04
C PHE A 200 -25.28 8.46 27.82
N TRP A 201 -25.05 9.21 28.90
CA TRP A 201 -24.64 10.62 28.82
C TRP A 201 -23.29 10.79 28.11
N SER A 202 -22.33 9.87 28.31
CA SER A 202 -21.04 9.93 27.63
C SER A 202 -21.18 9.86 26.10
N SER A 203 -22.11 9.04 25.58
CA SER A 203 -22.36 8.94 24.13
C SER A 203 -22.99 10.20 23.54
N GLY A 204 -23.96 10.82 24.24
CA GLY A 204 -24.59 12.07 23.80
C GLY A 204 -23.63 13.26 23.85
N ILE A 205 -22.68 13.29 24.79
CA ILE A 205 -21.68 14.35 24.89
C ILE A 205 -20.64 14.25 23.76
N VAL A 206 -20.27 13.04 23.31
CA VAL A 206 -19.41 12.85 22.12
C VAL A 206 -20.06 13.46 20.88
N ASP A 207 -21.38 13.28 20.73
CA ASP A 207 -22.16 13.83 19.62
C ASP A 207 -22.30 15.37 19.66
N LEU A 208 -21.82 16.06 20.71
CA LEU A 208 -21.69 17.53 20.74
C LEU A 208 -20.36 18.02 20.13
N SER A 209 -19.38 17.14 19.94
CA SER A 209 -18.12 17.50 19.28
C SER A 209 -18.31 17.56 17.76
N PRO A 210 -17.92 18.66 17.08
CA PRO A 210 -17.93 18.69 15.62
C PRO A 210 -16.99 17.67 14.97
N ILE A 211 -16.04 17.07 15.71
CA ILE A 211 -15.20 15.97 15.22
C ILE A 211 -16.05 14.71 14.97
N ALA A 212 -17.13 14.49 15.72
CA ALA A 212 -18.01 13.34 15.49
C ALA A 212 -18.60 13.36 14.07
N SER A 213 -18.94 14.53 13.49
CA SER A 213 -19.39 14.58 12.10
C SER A 213 -18.35 14.07 11.08
N LEU A 214 -17.05 14.30 11.33
CA LEU A 214 -15.97 13.77 10.50
C LEU A 214 -15.87 12.25 10.62
N ILE A 215 -15.94 11.74 11.85
CA ILE A 215 -15.86 10.29 12.15
C ILE A 215 -17.04 9.57 11.51
N ILE A 216 -18.27 10.02 11.75
CA ILE A 216 -19.50 9.45 11.20
C ILE A 216 -19.46 9.46 9.65
N ALA A 217 -18.97 10.55 9.04
CA ALA A 217 -18.85 10.63 7.59
C ALA A 217 -17.80 9.66 7.00
N ILE A 218 -16.71 9.37 7.72
CA ILE A 218 -15.72 8.37 7.31
C ILE A 218 -16.26 6.94 7.51
N GLU A 219 -16.89 6.66 8.65
CA GLU A 219 -17.46 5.34 8.96
C GLU A 219 -18.56 4.94 7.97
N THR A 220 -19.46 5.88 7.67
CA THR A 220 -20.53 5.64 6.67
C THR A 220 -19.98 5.39 5.27
N ALA A 221 -18.92 6.10 4.87
CA ALA A 221 -18.22 5.87 3.61
C ALA A 221 -17.50 4.50 3.57
N GLN A 222 -17.09 3.96 4.72
CA GLN A 222 -16.42 2.67 4.80
C GLN A 222 -17.37 1.46 4.79
N GLY A 223 -18.60 1.61 5.30
CA GLY A 223 -19.59 0.53 5.48
C GLY A 223 -20.52 0.24 4.29
N GLY A 224 -20.50 1.04 3.21
CA GLY A 224 -21.24 0.73 1.97
C GLY A 224 -22.78 0.80 2.07
N MET A 225 -23.35 1.67 2.92
CA MET A 225 -24.81 1.75 3.17
C MET A 225 -25.58 2.81 2.36
N THR A 226 -26.86 2.53 2.08
CA THR A 226 -27.83 3.18 1.14
C THR A 226 -28.17 4.65 1.41
N ILE A 227 -28.93 5.29 0.49
CA ILE A 227 -29.44 6.69 0.58
C ILE A 227 -30.12 7.01 1.93
N ALA A 228 -30.72 6.01 2.60
CA ALA A 228 -31.29 6.14 3.95
C ALA A 228 -30.29 6.67 5.00
N THR A 229 -28.98 6.48 4.78
CA THR A 229 -27.93 7.02 5.65
C THR A 229 -27.67 8.52 5.45
N PHE A 230 -28.20 9.16 4.39
CA PHE A 230 -27.95 10.59 4.13
C PHE A 230 -28.62 11.49 5.17
N LEU A 231 -29.76 11.05 5.64
CA LEU A 231 -30.54 11.71 6.69
C LEU A 231 -30.32 11.05 8.05
N GLU A 232 -29.16 10.41 8.27
CA GLU A 232 -28.86 9.79 9.54
C GLU A 232 -29.04 10.82 10.67
N PRO A 233 -29.99 10.61 11.60
CA PRO A 233 -30.41 11.65 12.54
C PRO A 233 -29.24 12.17 13.38
N ARG A 234 -28.30 11.28 13.75
CA ARG A 234 -27.09 11.60 14.51
C ARG A 234 -26.14 12.52 13.73
N PHE A 235 -25.99 12.30 12.42
CA PHE A 235 -25.16 13.18 11.57
C PHE A 235 -25.77 14.57 11.46
N LEU A 236 -27.07 14.65 11.18
CA LEU A 236 -27.78 15.93 11.04
C LEU A 236 -27.83 16.70 12.35
N SER A 237 -28.06 16.03 13.49
CA SER A 237 -28.07 16.67 14.80
C SER A 237 -26.70 17.23 15.17
N ASN A 238 -25.62 16.49 14.91
CA ASN A 238 -24.25 16.97 15.13
C ASN A 238 -23.93 18.18 14.25
N LEU A 239 -24.28 18.11 12.96
CA LEU A 239 -24.05 19.20 12.01
C LEU A 239 -24.83 20.46 12.43
N ALA A 240 -26.10 20.31 12.79
CA ALA A 240 -26.96 21.38 13.28
C ALA A 240 -26.43 22.00 14.57
N PHE A 241 -25.95 21.18 15.51
CA PHE A 241 -25.34 21.65 16.75
C PHE A 241 -24.06 22.46 16.49
N GLY A 242 -23.16 21.97 15.63
CA GLY A 242 -21.96 22.71 15.21
C GLY A 242 -22.30 24.03 14.53
N HIS A 243 -23.34 24.05 13.69
CA HIS A 243 -23.79 25.25 12.99
C HIS A 243 -24.43 26.27 13.95
N ALA A 244 -25.28 25.82 14.86
CA ALA A 244 -25.85 26.65 15.93
C ALA A 244 -24.76 27.23 16.84
N THR A 245 -23.73 26.45 17.16
CA THR A 245 -22.55 26.93 17.89
C THR A 245 -21.83 28.04 17.12
N GLY A 246 -21.64 27.90 15.81
CA GLY A 246 -21.09 28.96 14.98
C GLY A 246 -21.92 30.26 15.01
N TRP A 247 -23.25 30.16 14.89
CA TRP A 247 -24.15 31.31 14.95
C TRP A 247 -24.15 32.01 16.31
N THR A 248 -24.11 31.25 17.41
CA THR A 248 -24.02 31.84 18.75
C THR A 248 -22.71 32.60 18.94
N LEU A 249 -21.58 32.04 18.48
CA LEU A 249 -20.28 32.72 18.50
C LEU A 249 -20.29 34.03 17.68
N LEU A 250 -20.90 34.03 16.50
CA LEU A 250 -21.04 35.23 15.66
C LEU A 250 -21.97 36.27 16.28
N TRP A 251 -23.06 35.84 16.91
CA TRP A 251 -23.96 36.71 17.64
C TRP A 251 -23.23 37.43 18.78
N PHE A 252 -22.44 36.68 19.57
CA PHE A 252 -21.57 37.27 20.60
C PHE A 252 -20.54 38.22 19.99
N ALA A 253 -19.84 37.83 18.92
CA ALA A 253 -18.86 38.68 18.25
C ALA A 253 -19.48 40.02 17.80
N SER A 254 -20.69 39.96 17.24
CA SER A 254 -21.44 41.12 16.74
C SER A 254 -21.92 42.07 17.85
N ARG A 255 -22.18 41.55 19.05
CA ARG A 255 -22.55 42.34 20.24
C ARG A 255 -21.34 42.94 20.96
N VAL A 256 -20.23 42.20 20.98
CA VAL A 256 -18.99 42.63 21.64
C VAL A 256 -18.25 43.69 20.83
N LEU A 257 -18.29 43.62 19.49
CA LEU A 257 -17.52 44.51 18.62
C LEU A 257 -17.84 46.02 18.82
N PRO A 258 -19.12 46.46 18.90
CA PRO A 258 -19.44 47.88 19.16
C PRO A 258 -19.01 48.34 20.55
N LEU A 259 -19.09 47.47 21.57
CA LEU A 259 -18.62 47.77 22.92
C LEU A 259 -17.11 47.96 22.94
N ALA A 260 -16.38 47.20 22.13
CA ALA A 260 -14.94 47.34 21.99
C ALA A 260 -14.53 48.61 21.20
N ALA A 261 -15.38 49.13 20.33
CA ALA A 261 -15.13 50.34 19.54
C ALA A 261 -15.36 51.65 20.34
N ARG A 262 -16.26 51.64 21.32
CA ARG A 262 -16.61 52.83 22.13
C ARG A 262 -15.53 53.25 23.14
N GLY A 263 -14.41 52.54 23.22
CA GLY A 263 -13.29 52.90 24.11
C GLY A 263 -13.63 52.95 25.60
N THR A 264 -14.77 52.40 26.03
CA THR A 264 -15.23 52.50 27.42
C THR A 264 -14.18 51.93 28.38
N PRO A 265 -13.82 52.64 29.46
CA PRO A 265 -12.85 52.17 30.43
C PRO A 265 -13.25 50.80 30.96
N PRO A 266 -12.30 49.87 31.16
CA PRO A 266 -12.62 48.52 31.58
C PRO A 266 -13.35 48.55 32.92
N SER A 267 -14.51 47.88 33.01
CA SER A 267 -15.25 47.74 34.26
C SER A 267 -14.38 47.06 35.34
N PRO A 268 -14.66 47.24 36.65
CA PRO A 268 -13.84 46.67 37.72
C PRO A 268 -13.64 45.15 37.60
N ARG A 269 -14.69 44.42 37.18
CA ARG A 269 -14.60 42.98 36.85
C ARG A 269 -13.68 42.74 35.66
N ARG A 270 -13.80 43.53 34.58
CA ARG A 270 -12.94 43.41 33.39
C ARG A 270 -11.49 43.75 33.70
N MET A 271 -11.22 44.70 34.60
CA MET A 271 -9.87 44.99 35.10
C MET A 271 -9.31 43.81 35.91
N LYS A 272 -10.11 43.18 36.78
CA LYS A 272 -9.69 41.94 37.47
C LYS A 272 -9.37 40.81 36.48
N TRP A 273 -10.20 40.62 35.46
CA TRP A 273 -9.94 39.63 34.39
C TRP A 273 -8.75 40.00 33.50
N GLN A 274 -8.51 41.28 33.22
CA GLN A 274 -7.32 41.74 32.50
C GLN A 274 -6.07 41.53 33.34
N GLN A 275 -6.10 41.88 34.62
CA GLN A 275 -5.02 41.59 35.56
C GLN A 275 -4.79 40.08 35.72
N PHE A 276 -5.84 39.27 35.72
CA PHE A 276 -5.72 37.81 35.71
C PHE A 276 -5.13 37.31 34.39
N ALA A 277 -5.60 37.81 33.24
CA ALA A 277 -5.10 37.45 31.92
C ALA A 277 -3.64 37.90 31.70
N ASP A 278 -3.26 39.06 32.24
CA ASP A 278 -1.89 39.57 32.21
C ASP A 278 -1.00 38.79 33.18
N ARG A 279 -1.47 38.46 34.39
CA ARG A 279 -0.80 37.50 35.30
C ARG A 279 -0.64 36.13 34.67
N TRP A 280 -1.67 35.67 33.94
CA TRP A 280 -1.67 34.39 33.24
C TRP A 280 -0.68 34.41 32.06
N SER A 281 -0.68 35.46 31.26
CA SER A 281 0.13 35.56 30.02
C SER A 281 1.60 35.90 30.29
N TYR A 282 1.86 36.72 31.30
CA TYR A 282 3.20 37.27 31.61
C TYR A 282 3.78 36.80 32.96
N GLY A 283 3.03 36.05 33.77
CA GLY A 283 3.38 35.60 35.12
C GLY A 283 3.06 36.63 36.20
N GLU A 284 3.04 36.17 37.47
CA GLU A 284 2.87 37.05 38.63
C GLU A 284 4.06 37.99 38.84
N GLY A 285 3.82 39.15 39.48
CA GLY A 285 4.81 40.22 39.65
C GLY A 285 6.12 39.75 40.30
N ASN A 286 6.05 38.87 41.30
CA ASN A 286 7.23 38.31 41.97
C ASN A 286 8.01 37.33 41.09
N SER A 287 7.35 36.37 40.44
CA SER A 287 8.01 35.46 39.50
C SER A 287 8.62 36.18 38.29
N ARG A 288 8.01 37.30 37.87
CA ARG A 288 8.52 38.15 36.79
C ARG A 288 9.73 38.99 37.22
N ARG A 289 9.74 39.51 38.46
CA ARG A 289 10.90 40.18 39.08
C ARG A 289 12.07 39.22 39.27
N GLN A 290 11.82 37.99 39.71
CA GLN A 290 12.86 36.97 39.91
C GLN A 290 13.46 36.43 38.61
N ARG A 291 12.65 36.23 37.55
CA ARG A 291 13.15 35.72 36.25
C ARG A 291 13.81 36.77 35.37
N ARG A 292 13.53 38.06 35.62
CA ARG A 292 14.09 39.17 34.84
C ARG A 292 15.63 39.20 34.87
N PRO A 293 16.32 39.19 36.03
CA PRO A 293 17.77 39.21 36.07
C PRO A 293 18.35 38.00 35.33
N THR A 294 17.88 36.78 35.64
CA THR A 294 18.40 35.55 35.02
C THR A 294 18.29 35.51 33.49
N LEU A 295 17.21 36.06 32.91
CA LEU A 295 17.04 36.13 31.45
C LEU A 295 17.83 37.27 30.81
N LEU A 296 17.98 38.40 31.50
CA LEU A 296 18.79 39.53 31.03
C LEU A 296 20.29 39.18 31.06
N ASP A 297 20.75 38.50 32.12
CA ASP A 297 22.12 38.03 32.28
C ASP A 297 22.54 37.04 31.18
N GLN A 298 21.60 36.21 30.71
CA GLN A 298 21.85 35.30 29.60
C GLN A 298 21.84 36.02 28.25
N ASN A 299 20.77 36.77 27.95
CA ASN A 299 20.67 37.56 26.73
C ASN A 299 19.52 38.57 26.80
N PRO A 300 19.75 39.87 26.58
CA PRO A 300 18.70 40.89 26.62
C PRO A 300 17.53 40.64 25.66
N PHE A 301 17.81 40.06 24.48
CA PHE A 301 16.77 39.70 23.51
C PHE A 301 15.97 38.48 23.97
N LEU A 302 16.57 37.53 24.67
CA LEU A 302 15.85 36.38 25.25
C LEU A 302 14.81 36.84 26.26
N TRP A 303 15.14 37.82 27.12
CA TRP A 303 14.15 38.43 28.01
C TRP A 303 13.01 39.11 27.23
N LEU A 304 13.34 39.89 26.19
CA LEU A 304 12.34 40.56 25.36
C LEU A 304 11.39 39.55 24.70
N ALA A 305 11.92 38.47 24.12
CA ALA A 305 11.15 37.41 23.46
C ALA A 305 10.38 36.53 24.45
N GLY A 306 10.96 36.27 25.63
CA GLY A 306 10.41 35.46 26.73
C GLY A 306 9.43 36.18 27.65
N ARG A 307 9.17 37.48 27.45
CA ARG A 307 8.21 38.26 28.25
C ARG A 307 6.86 37.57 28.39
N HIS A 308 6.40 36.88 27.36
CA HIS A 308 5.13 36.17 27.32
C HIS A 308 5.33 34.69 27.69
N GLN A 309 5.22 34.36 28.98
CA GLN A 309 5.63 33.07 29.55
C GLN A 309 4.87 31.87 28.95
N ARG A 310 3.62 32.06 28.51
CA ARG A 310 2.82 30.97 27.94
C ARG A 310 3.08 30.63 26.48
N LYS A 311 3.96 31.38 25.79
CA LYS A 311 4.36 31.04 24.42
C LYS A 311 4.89 29.61 24.32
N THR A 312 5.70 29.21 25.30
CA THR A 312 6.27 27.86 25.40
C THR A 312 5.20 26.78 25.59
N GLN A 313 4.05 27.10 26.16
CA GLN A 313 2.99 26.12 26.35
C GLN A 313 2.26 25.81 25.03
N TYR A 314 2.14 26.75 24.09
CA TYR A 314 1.31 26.55 22.89
C TYR A 314 1.74 25.39 22.00
N ALA A 315 3.05 25.18 21.84
CA ALA A 315 3.55 24.03 21.10
C ALA A 315 3.24 22.70 21.84
N TRP A 316 3.17 22.71 23.17
CA TRP A 316 2.67 21.56 23.94
C TRP A 316 1.17 21.32 23.75
N TRP A 317 0.34 22.37 23.76
CA TRP A 317 -1.10 22.23 23.47
C TRP A 317 -1.35 21.61 22.09
N PHE A 318 -0.52 21.94 21.10
CA PHE A 318 -0.55 21.30 19.79
C PHE A 318 -0.18 19.81 19.85
N VAL A 319 0.93 19.44 20.47
CA VAL A 319 1.33 18.01 20.57
C VAL A 319 0.30 17.20 21.37
N LEU A 320 -0.18 17.74 22.49
CA LEU A 320 -1.18 17.09 23.34
C LEU A 320 -2.53 16.96 22.62
N SER A 321 -2.95 17.95 21.84
CA SER A 321 -4.19 17.83 21.06
C SER A 321 -4.08 16.79 19.97
N MET A 322 -2.93 16.68 19.30
CA MET A 322 -2.71 15.62 18.31
C MET A 322 -2.72 14.23 18.95
N ALA A 323 -2.11 14.07 20.12
CA ALA A 323 -2.20 12.82 20.88
C ALA A 323 -3.65 12.51 21.31
N ALA A 324 -4.41 13.53 21.75
CA ALA A 324 -5.81 13.38 22.13
C ALA A 324 -6.73 13.08 20.93
N ILE A 325 -6.39 13.49 19.71
CA ILE A 325 -7.06 13.06 18.48
C ILE A 325 -6.70 11.60 18.17
N TRP A 326 -5.42 11.27 18.27
CA TRP A 326 -4.90 10.00 17.78
C TRP A 326 -5.31 8.82 18.67
N CYS A 327 -5.31 8.96 20.00
CA CYS A 327 -5.63 7.86 20.92
C CYS A 327 -7.07 7.30 20.73
N PRO A 328 -8.14 8.11 20.68
CA PRO A 328 -9.49 7.62 20.39
C PRO A 328 -9.62 7.02 18.98
N LEU A 329 -8.97 7.64 17.97
CA LEU A 329 -9.00 7.11 16.61
C LEU A 329 -8.29 5.76 16.50
N LEU A 330 -7.20 5.54 17.24
CA LEU A 330 -6.53 4.25 17.32
C LEU A 330 -7.44 3.17 17.90
N ALA A 331 -8.17 3.50 18.96
CA ALA A 331 -9.11 2.58 19.60
C ALA A 331 -10.26 2.20 18.66
N ALA A 332 -10.75 3.14 17.85
CA ALA A 332 -11.84 2.90 16.91
C ALA A 332 -11.39 2.23 15.60
N HIS A 333 -10.16 2.53 15.11
CA HIS A 333 -9.71 2.15 13.76
C HIS A 333 -8.27 1.63 13.77
N THR A 334 -8.02 0.53 14.49
CA THR A 334 -6.67 0.00 14.72
C THR A 334 -5.94 -0.36 13.42
N SER A 335 -6.61 -0.95 12.44
CA SER A 335 -6.00 -1.33 11.15
C SER A 335 -5.48 -0.13 10.34
N LEU A 336 -6.22 0.99 10.33
CA LEU A 336 -5.85 2.19 9.59
C LEU A 336 -4.83 3.03 10.36
N MET A 337 -5.03 3.20 11.66
CA MET A 337 -4.11 3.97 12.51
C MET A 337 -2.75 3.28 12.70
N MET A 338 -2.69 1.95 12.57
CA MET A 338 -1.46 1.16 12.60
C MET A 338 -0.94 0.83 11.19
N ALA A 339 -1.48 1.44 10.13
CA ALA A 339 -0.87 1.32 8.81
C ALA A 339 0.42 2.17 8.77
N TRP A 340 1.55 1.54 8.45
CA TRP A 340 2.85 2.21 8.47
C TRP A 340 2.91 3.43 7.52
N GLY A 341 2.27 3.34 6.35
CA GLY A 341 2.15 4.46 5.40
C GLY A 341 1.34 5.65 5.95
N PHE A 342 0.27 5.37 6.70
CA PHE A 342 -0.54 6.41 7.35
C PHE A 342 0.25 7.14 8.44
N LEU A 343 0.95 6.40 9.32
CA LEU A 343 1.83 7.00 10.33
C LEU A 343 2.94 7.83 9.68
N TYR A 344 3.52 7.33 8.58
CA TYR A 344 4.54 8.06 7.85
C TYR A 344 4.02 9.41 7.34
N PHE A 345 2.84 9.43 6.73
CA PHE A 345 2.15 10.65 6.28
C PHE A 345 1.80 11.59 7.44
N LEU A 346 1.21 11.05 8.51
CA LEU A 346 0.79 11.82 9.69
C LEU A 346 1.96 12.59 10.30
N PHE A 347 3.06 11.92 10.61
CA PHE A 347 4.22 12.59 11.19
C PHE A 347 4.84 13.61 10.23
N TRP A 348 4.82 13.33 8.92
CA TRP A 348 5.26 14.31 7.92
C TRP A 348 4.42 15.59 7.96
N LEU A 349 3.09 15.45 8.08
CA LEU A 349 2.16 16.57 8.24
C LEU A 349 2.41 17.34 9.54
N LEU A 350 2.56 16.63 10.67
CA LEU A 350 2.79 17.25 11.99
C LEU A 350 4.09 18.04 12.03
N TYR A 351 5.19 17.49 11.50
CA TYR A 351 6.44 18.25 11.37
C TYR A 351 6.30 19.41 10.38
N GLY A 352 5.56 19.25 9.29
CA GLY A 352 5.27 20.33 8.35
C GLY A 352 4.62 21.54 9.04
N VAL A 353 3.58 21.30 9.85
CA VAL A 353 2.91 22.34 10.65
C VAL A 353 3.88 23.01 11.61
N LEU A 354 4.68 22.24 12.36
CA LEU A 354 5.66 22.79 13.30
C LEU A 354 6.76 23.60 12.59
N LYS A 355 7.25 23.15 11.44
CA LYS A 355 8.25 23.88 10.63
C LYS A 355 7.69 25.21 10.11
N ILE A 356 6.44 25.20 9.62
CA ILE A 356 5.75 26.43 9.17
C ILE A 356 5.55 27.38 10.34
N TRP A 357 5.12 26.88 11.51
CA TRP A 357 4.93 27.71 12.70
C TRP A 357 6.25 28.29 13.20
N TRP A 358 7.29 27.47 13.30
CA TRP A 358 8.65 27.89 13.65
C TRP A 358 9.13 29.03 12.73
N GLY A 359 8.99 28.87 11.41
CA GLY A 359 9.36 29.90 10.44
C GLY A 359 8.52 31.17 10.54
N THR A 360 7.24 31.02 10.87
CA THR A 360 6.33 32.16 11.05
C THR A 360 6.69 32.99 12.27
N GLU A 361 6.93 32.36 13.44
CA GLU A 361 7.33 33.08 14.66
C GLU A 361 8.71 33.76 14.48
N ALA A 362 9.64 33.11 13.77
CA ALA A 362 10.95 33.68 13.45
C ALA A 362 10.84 34.97 12.61
N CYS A 363 9.96 34.99 11.60
CA CYS A 363 9.73 36.16 10.75
C CYS A 363 8.94 37.28 11.46
N LEU A 364 7.86 36.92 12.15
CA LEU A 364 6.93 37.89 12.73
C LEU A 364 7.59 38.72 13.82
N ARG A 365 8.45 38.11 14.65
CA ARG A 365 9.07 38.82 15.78
C ARG A 365 9.94 39.99 15.32
N LEU A 366 10.82 39.73 14.36
CA LEU A 366 11.70 40.76 13.81
C LEU A 366 10.94 41.79 12.98
N GLY A 367 9.88 41.36 12.28
CA GLY A 367 9.00 42.27 11.55
C GLY A 367 8.23 43.24 12.47
N GLU A 368 7.84 42.78 13.66
CA GLU A 368 7.17 43.58 14.68
C GLU A 368 8.13 44.58 15.34
N ASP A 369 9.34 44.14 15.69
CA ASP A 369 10.40 45.01 16.23
C ASP A 369 10.82 46.09 15.21
N ARG A 370 10.76 45.78 13.90
CA ARG A 370 10.96 46.77 12.83
C ARG A 370 9.78 47.75 12.73
N ARG A 371 8.54 47.25 12.78
CA ARG A 371 7.33 48.09 12.64
C ARG A 371 7.22 49.10 13.78
N THR A 372 7.65 48.74 14.99
CA THR A 372 7.58 49.60 16.17
C THR A 372 8.79 50.54 16.32
N GLY A 373 9.75 50.51 15.41
CA GLY A 373 11.02 51.26 15.54
C GLY A 373 11.97 50.71 16.60
N ALA A 374 11.59 49.63 17.31
CA ALA A 374 12.41 49.01 18.35
C ALA A 374 13.72 48.43 17.79
N LEU A 375 13.73 48.03 16.51
CA LEU A 375 14.94 47.57 15.84
C LEU A 375 15.98 48.68 15.68
N GLU A 376 15.56 49.91 15.36
CA GLU A 376 16.45 51.07 15.25
C GLU A 376 17.06 51.42 16.61
N LEU A 377 16.23 51.34 17.66
CA LEU A 377 16.66 51.54 19.04
C LEU A 377 17.64 50.46 19.51
N LEU A 378 17.42 49.19 19.13
CA LEU A 378 18.37 48.10 19.37
C LEU A 378 19.70 48.31 18.62
N LEU A 379 19.67 48.88 17.42
CA LEU A 379 20.88 49.18 16.64
C LEU A 379 21.71 50.34 17.23
N THR A 380 21.10 51.20 18.05
CA THR A 380 21.82 52.23 18.82
C THR A 380 22.45 51.71 20.12
N THR A 381 22.15 50.46 20.51
CA THR A 381 22.78 49.82 21.68
C THR A 381 24.05 49.07 21.28
N PRO A 382 25.00 48.84 22.22
CA PRO A 382 26.26 48.12 21.93
C PRO A 382 26.08 46.62 21.61
N VAL A 383 24.86 46.11 21.48
CA VAL A 383 24.58 44.69 21.25
C VAL A 383 25.13 44.24 19.90
N GLU A 384 25.93 43.18 19.90
CA GLU A 384 26.47 42.61 18.67
C GLU A 384 25.41 41.83 17.89
N VAL A 385 25.56 41.79 16.55
CA VAL A 385 24.68 40.98 15.68
C VAL A 385 24.68 39.51 16.09
N ARG A 386 25.83 39.00 16.56
CA ARG A 386 25.96 37.62 17.04
C ARG A 386 25.13 37.37 18.30
N GLU A 387 25.14 38.30 19.24
CA GLU A 387 24.34 38.23 20.47
C GLU A 387 22.85 38.33 20.17
N PHE A 388 22.45 39.19 19.23
CA PHE A 388 21.07 39.28 18.76
C PHE A 388 20.58 37.95 18.18
N VAL A 389 21.36 37.36 17.27
CA VAL A 389 21.03 36.08 16.65
C VAL A 389 21.02 34.93 17.66
N HIS A 390 21.94 34.95 18.63
CA HIS A 390 22.00 33.97 19.70
C HIS A 390 20.75 34.03 20.59
N GLY A 391 20.35 35.23 21.02
CA GLY A 391 19.12 35.45 21.78
C GLY A 391 17.87 34.98 21.02
N HIS A 392 17.81 35.24 19.71
CA HIS A 392 16.72 34.76 18.87
C HIS A 392 16.67 33.23 18.78
N ARG A 393 17.83 32.56 18.69
CA ARG A 393 17.91 31.09 18.72
C ARG A 393 17.40 30.54 20.05
N LEU A 394 17.85 31.09 21.18
CA LEU A 394 17.41 30.64 22.51
C LEU A 394 15.90 30.83 22.69
N ALA A 395 15.33 31.93 22.19
CA ALA A 395 13.90 32.18 22.24
C ALA A 395 13.09 31.14 21.44
N LEU A 396 13.54 30.73 20.26
CA LEU A 396 12.87 29.68 19.49
C LEU A 396 13.02 28.30 20.15
N GLN A 397 14.21 27.98 20.67
CA GLN A 397 14.47 26.72 21.36
C GLN A 397 13.60 26.57 22.61
N THR A 398 13.45 27.63 23.42
CA THR A 398 12.60 27.60 24.61
C THR A 398 11.12 27.40 24.29
N ILE A 399 10.66 27.73 23.08
CA ILE A 399 9.26 27.51 22.66
C ILE A 399 9.06 26.10 22.09
N PHE A 400 9.93 25.65 21.19
CA PHE A 400 9.66 24.48 20.35
C PHE A 400 10.52 23.25 20.64
N LEU A 401 11.68 23.38 21.32
CA LEU A 401 12.63 22.26 21.47
C LEU A 401 12.00 21.05 22.17
N LYS A 402 11.41 21.24 23.36
CA LYS A 402 10.82 20.13 24.12
C LYS A 402 9.62 19.48 23.41
N PRO A 403 8.64 20.23 22.87
CA PRO A 403 7.56 19.64 22.07
C PRO A 403 8.04 18.86 20.84
N VAL A 404 9.04 19.36 20.10
CA VAL A 404 9.60 18.66 18.94
C VAL A 404 10.30 17.37 19.35
N LEU A 405 11.04 17.37 20.47
CA LEU A 405 11.66 16.15 21.01
C LEU A 405 10.62 15.12 21.45
N CYS A 406 9.54 15.56 22.10
CA CYS A 406 8.42 14.68 22.47
C CYS A 406 7.76 14.06 21.24
N LEU A 407 7.53 14.87 20.19
CA LEU A 407 6.97 14.38 18.93
C LEU A 407 7.92 13.41 18.23
N ALA A 408 9.23 13.67 18.26
CA ALA A 408 10.25 12.77 17.71
C ALA A 408 10.33 11.43 18.47
N ALA A 409 10.21 11.45 19.80
CA ALA A 409 10.13 10.24 20.59
C ALA A 409 8.89 9.41 20.24
N ALA A 410 7.72 10.06 20.12
CA ALA A 410 6.48 9.39 19.70
C ALA A 410 6.60 8.83 18.28
N ASP A 411 7.23 9.56 17.37
CA ASP A 411 7.49 9.12 15.99
C ASP A 411 8.38 7.87 15.95
N ILE A 412 9.51 7.90 16.65
CA ILE A 412 10.42 6.75 16.76
C ILE A 412 9.66 5.55 17.32
N LEU A 413 8.95 5.72 18.44
CA LEU A 413 8.23 4.63 19.10
C LEU A 413 7.14 4.03 18.21
N LEU A 414 6.24 4.86 17.66
CA LEU A 414 5.09 4.38 16.88
C LEU A 414 5.52 3.82 15.53
N THR A 415 6.42 4.49 14.81
CA THR A 415 6.87 4.02 13.50
C THR A 415 7.64 2.71 13.62
N THR A 416 8.56 2.59 14.59
CA THR A 416 9.34 1.35 14.78
C THR A 416 8.45 0.18 15.20
N THR A 417 7.55 0.37 16.17
CA THR A 417 6.64 -0.69 16.63
C THR A 417 5.72 -1.18 15.53
N VAL A 418 5.15 -0.28 14.73
CA VAL A 418 4.27 -0.64 13.61
C VAL A 418 5.04 -1.34 12.49
N VAL A 419 6.19 -0.79 12.08
CA VAL A 419 7.01 -1.43 11.03
C VAL A 419 7.43 -2.83 11.46
N TRP A 420 7.86 -3.00 12.71
CA TRP A 420 8.28 -4.31 13.22
C TRP A 420 7.15 -5.34 13.29
N ARG A 421 5.92 -4.91 13.56
CA ARG A 421 4.75 -5.79 13.64
C ARG A 421 4.11 -6.11 12.29
N THR A 422 4.15 -5.17 11.35
CA THR A 422 3.34 -5.24 10.11
C THR A 422 4.15 -5.55 8.86
N VAL A 423 5.47 -5.30 8.86
CA VAL A 423 6.33 -5.48 7.68
C VAL A 423 7.19 -6.73 7.85
N THR A 424 6.89 -7.76 7.06
CA THR A 424 7.60 -9.06 7.09
C THR A 424 8.87 -9.07 6.23
N ASN A 425 8.90 -8.27 5.15
CA ASN A 425 10.03 -8.19 4.23
C ASN A 425 11.16 -7.32 4.82
N GLU A 426 12.37 -7.88 4.88
CA GLU A 426 13.55 -7.22 5.44
C GLU A 426 13.93 -5.93 4.69
N THR A 427 13.88 -5.94 3.36
CA THR A 427 14.21 -4.77 2.53
C THR A 427 13.22 -3.63 2.77
N GLU A 428 11.93 -3.93 2.83
CA GLU A 428 10.87 -2.94 3.12
C GLU A 428 11.03 -2.35 4.53
N ARG A 429 11.36 -3.19 5.52
CA ARG A 429 11.62 -2.77 6.89
C ARG A 429 12.80 -1.81 6.97
N ASN A 430 13.93 -2.14 6.32
CA ASN A 430 15.12 -1.30 6.31
C ASN A 430 14.86 0.06 5.64
N VAL A 431 14.07 0.05 4.56
CA VAL A 431 13.64 1.29 3.91
C VAL A 431 12.79 2.15 4.83
N ALA A 432 11.78 1.57 5.50
CA ALA A 432 10.89 2.33 6.38
C ALA A 432 11.65 2.96 7.55
N LEU A 433 12.57 2.21 8.17
CA LEU A 433 13.43 2.69 9.25
C LEU A 433 14.43 3.76 8.77
N GLY A 434 15.02 3.59 7.58
CA GLY A 434 15.88 4.60 6.99
C GLY A 434 15.12 5.87 6.60
N GLY A 435 13.86 5.75 6.16
CA GLY A 435 12.97 6.89 5.92
C GLY A 435 12.65 7.68 7.19
N LEU A 436 12.40 6.99 8.31
CA LEU A 436 12.27 7.60 9.63
C LEU A 436 13.53 8.42 9.98
N ALA A 437 14.73 7.83 9.84
CA ALA A 437 15.99 8.52 10.09
C ALA A 437 16.16 9.76 9.19
N ALA A 438 15.88 9.63 7.89
CA ALA A 438 15.91 10.72 6.92
C ALA A 438 14.99 11.88 7.33
N ARG A 439 13.75 11.58 7.75
CA ARG A 439 12.79 12.59 8.23
C ARG A 439 13.31 13.33 9.45
N LEU A 440 13.85 12.63 10.44
CA LEU A 440 14.38 13.25 11.66
C LEU A 440 15.56 14.17 11.36
N VAL A 441 16.47 13.77 10.46
CA VAL A 441 17.57 14.62 9.99
C VAL A 441 17.03 15.88 9.31
N LEU A 442 16.05 15.75 8.42
CA LEU A 442 15.45 16.89 7.74
C LEU A 442 14.74 17.85 8.70
N VAL A 443 14.10 17.36 9.77
CA VAL A 443 13.49 18.23 10.78
C VAL A 443 14.53 19.17 11.41
N VAL A 444 15.70 18.65 11.77
CA VAL A 444 16.77 19.43 12.39
C VAL A 444 17.37 20.43 11.39
N VAL A 445 17.68 19.98 10.18
CA VAL A 445 18.34 20.81 9.16
C VAL A 445 17.40 21.91 8.67
N ASP A 446 16.13 21.59 8.42
CA ASP A 446 15.14 22.58 7.99
C ASP A 446 14.89 23.62 9.09
N ALA A 447 14.78 23.21 10.36
CA ALA A 447 14.62 24.18 11.47
C ALA A 447 15.80 25.16 11.55
N TRP A 448 17.01 24.67 11.31
CA TRP A 448 18.22 25.51 11.23
C TRP A 448 18.18 26.46 10.03
N ALA A 449 17.84 25.95 8.84
CA ALA A 449 17.79 26.73 7.61
C ALA A 449 16.68 27.79 7.64
N VAL A 450 15.47 27.39 8.03
CA VAL A 450 14.29 28.26 8.19
C VAL A 450 14.62 29.42 9.12
N ARG A 451 15.33 29.19 10.24
CA ARG A 451 15.70 30.28 11.17
C ARG A 451 16.52 31.37 10.48
N TRP A 452 17.57 30.99 9.74
CA TRP A 452 18.44 31.97 9.08
C TRP A 452 17.74 32.68 7.93
N VAL A 453 17.01 31.92 7.09
CA VAL A 453 16.28 32.47 5.95
C VAL A 453 15.14 33.37 6.41
N ALA A 454 14.43 33.01 7.49
CA ALA A 454 13.39 33.83 8.12
C ALA A 454 13.92 35.19 8.57
N LEU A 455 15.03 35.20 9.32
CA LEU A 455 15.65 36.45 9.78
C LEU A 455 16.05 37.36 8.62
N TRP A 456 16.67 36.77 7.59
CA TRP A 456 17.05 37.52 6.39
C TRP A 456 15.85 38.10 5.64
N ASN A 457 14.81 37.29 5.43
CA ASN A 457 13.61 37.73 4.74
C ASN A 457 12.82 38.74 5.57
N ALA A 458 12.79 38.63 6.89
CA ALA A 458 12.12 39.60 7.76
C ALA A 458 12.75 41.00 7.67
N LEU A 459 14.07 41.09 7.46
CA LEU A 459 14.76 42.36 7.24
C LEU A 459 14.52 42.90 5.82
N THR A 460 14.67 42.05 4.81
CA THR A 460 14.72 42.47 3.40
C THR A 460 13.36 42.63 2.73
N ARG A 461 12.26 42.12 3.31
CA ARG A 461 10.93 42.14 2.68
C ARG A 461 9.98 43.16 3.29
N LYS A 462 9.15 43.76 2.42
CA LYS A 462 8.30 44.93 2.75
C LYS A 462 7.31 44.62 3.87
N THR A 463 6.75 43.42 3.88
CA THR A 463 5.79 42.98 4.89
C THR A 463 6.22 41.65 5.50
N SER A 464 5.88 41.45 6.78
CA SER A 464 6.18 40.21 7.50
C SER A 464 5.56 38.99 6.82
N GLN A 465 4.37 39.14 6.22
CA GLN A 465 3.72 38.04 5.49
C GLN A 465 4.50 37.61 4.23
N ILE A 466 5.07 38.56 3.47
CA ILE A 466 5.91 38.22 2.30
C ILE A 466 7.17 37.48 2.77
N ALA A 467 7.77 37.92 3.89
CA ALA A 467 8.92 37.25 4.47
C ALA A 467 8.62 35.81 4.90
N VAL A 468 7.47 35.57 5.54
CA VAL A 468 6.99 34.23 5.93
C VAL A 468 6.82 33.34 4.70
N ASN A 469 6.03 33.79 3.72
CA ASN A 469 5.72 32.99 2.54
C ASN A 469 6.98 32.60 1.77
N GLN A 470 7.91 33.54 1.59
CA GLN A 470 9.15 33.24 0.87
C GLN A 470 10.06 32.29 1.62
N THR A 471 10.15 32.39 2.94
CA THR A 471 10.91 31.43 3.76
C THR A 471 10.34 30.02 3.63
N ILE A 472 9.02 29.87 3.74
CA ILE A 472 8.35 28.58 3.62
C ILE A 472 8.55 28.01 2.21
N VAL A 473 8.31 28.80 1.17
CA VAL A 473 8.45 28.32 -0.22
C VAL A 473 9.89 27.93 -0.53
N SER A 474 10.87 28.77 -0.15
CA SER A 474 12.28 28.52 -0.48
C SER A 474 12.89 27.33 0.25
N VAL A 475 12.57 27.13 1.53
CA VAL A 475 13.22 26.07 2.33
C VAL A 475 12.39 24.78 2.38
N LEU A 476 11.05 24.87 2.46
CA LEU A 476 10.20 23.70 2.72
C LEU A 476 9.51 23.16 1.46
N VAL A 477 8.92 24.04 0.65
CA VAL A 477 8.07 23.62 -0.48
C VAL A 477 8.88 23.32 -1.74
N ALA A 478 9.83 24.17 -2.11
CA ALA A 478 10.63 23.99 -3.31
C ALA A 478 11.37 22.64 -3.40
N PRO A 479 12.12 22.19 -2.36
CA PRO A 479 12.82 20.90 -2.44
C PRO A 479 11.85 19.71 -2.44
N LEU A 480 10.71 19.82 -1.76
CA LEU A 480 9.64 18.81 -1.82
C LEU A 480 9.08 18.67 -3.25
N VAL A 481 8.72 19.78 -3.89
CA VAL A 481 8.21 19.79 -5.26
C VAL A 481 9.25 19.25 -6.24
N LEU A 482 10.51 19.66 -6.10
CA LEU A 482 11.60 19.15 -6.94
C LEU A 482 11.77 17.64 -6.80
N THR A 483 11.76 17.14 -5.57
CA THR A 483 11.83 15.69 -5.29
C THR A 483 10.65 14.95 -5.91
N ALA A 484 9.43 15.47 -5.76
CA ALA A 484 8.23 14.87 -6.32
C ALA A 484 8.31 14.77 -7.84
N VAL A 485 8.76 15.85 -8.51
CA VAL A 485 8.91 15.86 -9.97
C VAL A 485 9.99 14.90 -10.43
N LEU A 486 11.17 14.90 -9.80
CA LEU A 486 12.26 13.99 -10.18
C LEU A 486 11.89 12.53 -9.94
N SER A 487 11.17 12.23 -8.85
CA SER A 487 10.65 10.89 -8.58
C SER A 487 9.66 10.46 -9.66
N ALA A 488 8.74 11.34 -10.06
CA ALA A 488 7.77 11.07 -11.10
C ALA A 488 8.43 10.86 -12.47
N ALA A 489 9.40 11.71 -12.82
CA ALA A 489 10.15 11.61 -14.08
C ALA A 489 11.00 10.33 -14.14
N ALA A 490 11.75 10.03 -13.06
CA ALA A 490 12.53 8.80 -12.97
C ALA A 490 11.62 7.58 -13.10
N THR A 491 10.52 7.52 -12.34
CA THR A 491 9.55 6.42 -12.39
C THR A 491 8.99 6.23 -13.80
N SER A 492 8.62 7.34 -14.46
CA SER A 492 8.16 7.30 -15.85
C SER A 492 9.23 6.77 -16.81
N MET A 493 10.48 7.17 -16.63
CA MET A 493 11.61 6.69 -17.43
C MET A 493 11.90 5.19 -17.20
N ALA A 494 11.91 4.71 -15.96
CA ALA A 494 12.07 3.27 -15.66
C ALA A 494 11.01 2.44 -16.36
N VAL A 495 9.77 2.91 -16.28
CA VAL A 495 8.62 2.27 -16.90
C VAL A 495 8.76 2.23 -18.42
N LEU A 496 9.13 3.35 -19.05
CA LEU A 496 9.40 3.40 -20.50
C LEU A 496 10.54 2.45 -20.89
N LEU A 497 11.57 2.37 -20.06
CA LEU A 497 12.68 1.42 -20.19
C LEU A 497 12.30 0.00 -19.73
N SER A 498 11.03 -0.25 -19.42
CA SER A 498 10.54 -1.60 -19.13
C SER A 498 11.16 -2.24 -17.88
N ARG A 499 11.72 -1.44 -16.96
CA ARG A 499 12.40 -1.83 -15.71
C ARG A 499 11.56 -1.50 -14.48
N THR A 500 11.53 -2.41 -13.49
CA THR A 500 10.93 -2.09 -12.18
C THR A 500 11.71 -0.95 -11.54
N PRO A 501 11.09 0.19 -11.17
CA PRO A 501 11.81 1.33 -10.58
C PRO A 501 12.35 0.94 -9.20
N PRO A 502 13.66 0.65 -9.05
CA PRO A 502 14.21 0.15 -7.80
C PRO A 502 14.27 1.24 -6.71
N TRP A 503 14.18 2.52 -7.08
CA TRP A 503 14.33 3.67 -6.18
C TRP A 503 13.05 4.08 -5.45
N PHE A 504 11.89 3.48 -5.74
CA PHE A 504 10.61 3.90 -5.17
C PHE A 504 10.54 3.80 -3.62
N PRO A 505 10.99 2.69 -2.99
CA PRO A 505 11.09 2.62 -1.54
C PRO A 505 12.01 3.73 -0.99
N TYR A 506 12.96 4.19 -1.81
CA TYR A 506 13.98 5.14 -1.43
C TYR A 506 13.58 6.62 -1.62
N ILE A 507 12.31 6.94 -1.91
CA ILE A 507 11.83 8.34 -2.02
C ILE A 507 12.19 9.20 -0.79
N PRO A 508 12.08 8.71 0.46
CA PRO A 508 12.56 9.47 1.63
C PRO A 508 14.04 9.82 1.56
N PHE A 509 14.87 8.95 1.01
CA PHE A 509 16.30 9.17 0.82
C PHE A 509 16.55 10.15 -0.32
N LEU A 510 15.81 10.06 -1.42
CA LEU A 510 15.88 11.05 -2.50
C LEU A 510 15.51 12.45 -1.99
N LEU A 511 14.45 12.54 -1.18
CA LEU A 511 14.06 13.78 -0.51
C LEU A 511 15.17 14.29 0.39
N LEU A 512 15.83 13.41 1.17
CA LEU A 512 16.98 13.78 1.99
C LEU A 512 18.13 14.32 1.14
N VAL A 513 18.53 13.58 0.10
CA VAL A 513 19.64 13.93 -0.80
C VAL A 513 19.41 15.27 -1.49
N ILE A 514 18.16 15.62 -1.81
CA ILE A 514 17.81 16.92 -2.42
C ILE A 514 17.68 18.01 -1.36
N SER A 515 16.91 17.76 -0.31
CA SER A 515 16.54 18.79 0.67
C SER A 515 17.69 19.16 1.60
N LEU A 516 18.58 18.22 1.92
CA LEU A 516 19.73 18.46 2.79
C LEU A 516 20.68 19.54 2.23
N PRO A 517 21.28 19.39 1.02
CA PRO A 517 22.14 20.42 0.44
C PRO A 517 21.36 21.70 0.13
N TRP A 518 20.08 21.60 -0.23
CA TRP A 518 19.22 22.76 -0.49
C TRP A 518 19.05 23.65 0.75
N SER A 519 18.58 23.06 1.86
CA SER A 519 18.40 23.74 3.14
C SER A 519 19.73 24.26 3.70
N LEU A 520 20.81 23.48 3.61
CA LEU A 520 22.15 23.94 4.01
C LEU A 520 22.63 25.13 3.17
N GLY A 521 22.48 25.08 1.85
CA GLY A 521 22.89 26.16 0.95
C GLY A 521 22.16 27.47 1.22
N PHE A 522 20.82 27.42 1.31
CA PHE A 522 20.02 28.60 1.64
C PHE A 522 20.31 29.12 3.04
N GLY A 523 20.40 28.24 4.04
CA GLY A 523 20.71 28.61 5.41
C GLY A 523 22.11 29.22 5.58
N LEU A 524 23.14 28.65 4.95
CA LEU A 524 24.51 29.19 4.99
C LEU A 524 24.61 30.53 4.27
N SER A 525 23.96 30.67 3.11
CA SER A 525 23.91 31.93 2.36
C SER A 525 23.22 33.03 3.17
N ALA A 526 22.06 32.74 3.76
CA ALA A 526 21.35 33.67 4.63
C ALA A 526 22.16 34.02 5.88
N LYS A 527 22.82 33.02 6.52
CA LYS A 527 23.72 33.24 7.66
C LYS A 527 24.85 34.21 7.32
N ARG A 528 25.57 33.98 6.22
CA ARG A 528 26.70 34.83 5.80
C ARG A 528 26.22 36.26 5.54
N LYS A 529 25.16 36.44 4.76
CA LYS A 529 24.59 37.75 4.44
C LYS A 529 24.07 38.49 5.66
N LEU A 530 23.37 37.79 6.56
CA LEU A 530 22.88 38.38 7.80
C LEU A 530 24.07 38.86 8.63
N LEU A 531 25.10 38.04 8.85
CA LEU A 531 26.23 38.43 9.69
C LEU A 531 27.11 39.54 9.08
N SER A 532 27.18 39.67 7.75
CA SER A 532 28.00 40.70 7.10
C SER A 532 27.26 42.01 6.79
N GLN A 533 25.96 41.96 6.52
CA GLN A 533 25.19 43.10 5.99
C GLN A 533 24.05 43.58 6.91
N PHE A 534 23.91 43.03 8.12
CA PHE A 534 22.79 43.34 9.02
C PHE A 534 22.61 44.85 9.24
N ARG A 535 23.66 45.55 9.68
CA ARG A 535 23.59 46.98 10.04
C ARG A 535 23.26 47.85 8.83
N LEU A 536 23.90 47.58 7.68
CA LEU A 536 23.66 48.29 6.41
C LEU A 536 22.19 48.18 5.97
N ILE A 537 21.65 46.97 5.96
CA ILE A 537 20.28 46.73 5.48
C ILE A 537 19.25 47.26 6.48
N ALA A 538 19.56 47.19 7.78
CA ALA A 538 18.66 47.71 8.79
C ALA A 538 18.65 49.25 8.84
N SER A 539 19.76 49.94 8.49
CA SER A 539 19.83 51.40 8.43
C SER A 539 19.24 52.02 7.16
N GLU A 540 19.30 51.33 6.02
CA GLU A 540 18.85 51.92 4.74
C GLU A 540 17.32 52.04 4.60
N GLY A 541 16.55 51.26 5.37
CA GLY A 541 15.11 51.13 5.17
C GLY A 541 14.75 50.75 3.72
N PHE A 542 13.47 50.63 3.36
CA PHE A 542 13.08 50.24 2.00
C PHE A 542 13.46 51.24 0.89
N ARG A 543 14.07 52.39 1.22
CA ARG A 543 14.26 53.50 0.26
C ARG A 543 15.32 53.23 -0.81
N LYS A 544 16.22 52.24 -0.66
CA LYS A 544 17.30 51.97 -1.64
C LYS A 544 17.58 50.50 -1.98
N SER A 545 16.69 49.54 -1.69
CA SER A 545 16.92 48.13 -2.06
C SER A 545 16.96 47.84 -3.58
N ALA A 546 16.87 48.87 -4.43
CA ALA A 546 17.09 48.80 -5.87
C ALA A 546 18.55 49.10 -6.30
N LEU A 547 19.40 49.63 -5.41
CA LEU A 547 20.74 50.15 -5.77
C LEU A 547 21.92 49.30 -5.30
N VAL A 548 21.72 48.26 -4.47
CA VAL A 548 22.76 47.26 -4.21
C VAL A 548 22.86 46.35 -5.45
N ARG A 549 23.60 46.81 -6.47
CA ARG A 549 24.14 45.92 -7.50
C ARG A 549 25.03 44.91 -6.77
N PRO A 550 24.76 43.59 -6.84
CA PRO A 550 25.67 42.61 -6.27
C PRO A 550 27.01 42.76 -6.99
N ASP A 551 28.08 42.88 -6.21
CA ASP A 551 29.45 42.88 -6.72
C ASP A 551 29.65 41.68 -7.67
N ARG A 552 30.11 41.94 -8.89
CA ARG A 552 30.14 41.00 -10.02
C ARG A 552 31.02 39.76 -9.75
N LYS A 553 31.75 39.72 -8.63
CA LYS A 553 32.79 38.72 -8.35
C LYS A 553 32.37 37.54 -7.46
N THR A 554 31.10 37.39 -7.06
CA THR A 554 30.64 36.18 -6.33
C THR A 554 29.63 35.35 -7.13
N THR A 555 30.15 34.43 -7.94
CA THR A 555 29.47 33.62 -8.97
C THR A 555 28.35 32.70 -8.45
N LEU A 556 28.28 32.36 -7.16
CA LEU A 556 27.16 31.57 -6.58
C LEU A 556 26.01 32.43 -6.03
N ALA A 557 26.29 33.65 -5.56
CA ALA A 557 25.29 34.53 -4.96
C ALA A 557 24.43 35.24 -6.03
N ALA A 558 25.02 35.55 -7.18
CA ALA A 558 24.29 36.07 -8.34
C ALA A 558 23.41 35.00 -9.01
N PHE A 559 23.86 33.74 -9.04
CA PHE A 559 23.08 32.62 -9.57
C PHE A 559 21.82 32.38 -8.71
N THR A 560 21.97 32.31 -7.39
CA THR A 560 20.85 32.08 -6.44
C THR A 560 19.82 33.23 -6.41
N PHE A 561 20.24 34.49 -6.63
CA PHE A 561 19.32 35.64 -6.67
C PHE A 561 18.57 35.76 -8.02
N ARG A 562 19.18 35.31 -9.12
CA ARG A 562 18.60 35.30 -10.46
C ARG A 562 17.70 34.08 -10.69
N PHE A 563 17.96 32.96 -10.01
CA PHE A 563 17.18 31.72 -10.04
C PHE A 563 15.70 31.92 -9.68
N TRP A 564 15.39 32.85 -8.76
CA TRP A 564 14.04 33.06 -8.23
C TRP A 564 13.16 34.02 -9.05
N ARG A 565 13.72 34.68 -10.07
CA ARG A 565 12.97 35.59 -10.96
C ARG A 565 12.42 34.90 -12.22
N TRP A 566 12.66 33.60 -12.39
CA TRP A 566 12.26 32.86 -13.57
C TRP A 566 11.06 31.96 -13.26
N PRO A 567 9.81 32.44 -13.41
CA PRO A 567 8.64 31.55 -13.44
C PRO A 567 8.80 30.46 -14.53
N LYS A 568 9.61 30.71 -15.56
CA LYS A 568 10.00 29.75 -16.61
C LYS A 568 10.83 28.55 -16.12
N LEU A 569 11.48 28.63 -14.96
CA LEU A 569 12.25 27.50 -14.41
C LEU A 569 11.37 26.52 -13.64
N TYR A 570 10.21 26.97 -13.13
CA TYR A 570 9.19 26.06 -12.60
C TYR A 570 8.45 25.35 -13.74
N SER A 571 8.29 25.96 -14.92
CA SER A 571 7.64 25.29 -16.05
C SER A 571 8.44 24.13 -16.66
N ILE A 572 9.76 24.08 -16.49
CA ILE A 572 10.60 22.97 -16.98
C ILE A 572 10.24 21.64 -16.28
N PRO A 573 10.26 21.53 -14.93
CA PRO A 573 9.85 20.31 -14.24
C PRO A 573 8.39 19.94 -14.52
N PHE A 574 7.48 20.91 -14.61
CA PHE A 574 6.08 20.63 -14.99
C PHE A 574 5.95 20.15 -16.45
N GLY A 575 6.73 20.73 -17.38
CA GLY A 575 6.77 20.30 -18.78
C GLY A 575 7.36 18.90 -18.95
N LEU A 576 8.42 18.57 -18.21
CA LEU A 576 8.98 17.22 -18.16
C LEU A 576 7.97 16.22 -17.59
N ALA A 577 7.24 16.59 -16.53
CA ALA A 577 6.18 15.74 -15.98
C ALA A 577 5.05 15.50 -17.00
N ALA A 578 4.60 16.54 -17.72
CA ALA A 578 3.58 16.41 -18.75
C ALA A 578 4.03 15.51 -19.93
N LEU A 579 5.26 15.69 -20.41
CA LEU A 579 5.87 14.84 -21.43
C LEU A 579 6.01 13.38 -20.96
N SER A 580 6.39 13.18 -19.70
CA SER A 580 6.48 11.84 -19.09
C SER A 580 5.13 11.14 -19.07
N VAL A 581 4.07 11.86 -18.66
CA VAL A 581 2.70 11.33 -18.66
C VAL A 581 2.24 11.00 -20.08
N ALA A 582 2.49 11.88 -21.06
CA ALA A 582 2.14 11.64 -22.45
C ALA A 582 2.85 10.39 -23.01
N ALA A 583 4.15 10.24 -22.74
CA ALA A 583 4.92 9.07 -23.14
C ALA A 583 4.38 7.77 -22.50
N LEU A 584 3.99 7.81 -21.23
CA LEU A 584 3.37 6.66 -20.54
C LEU A 584 2.02 6.28 -21.15
N LEU A 585 1.19 7.26 -21.53
CA LEU A 585 -0.09 7.00 -22.20
C LEU A 585 0.10 6.39 -23.59
N ILE A 586 1.08 6.86 -24.36
CA ILE A 586 1.45 6.28 -25.66
C ILE A 586 1.97 4.85 -25.48
N HIS A 587 2.86 4.61 -24.52
CA HIS A 587 3.39 3.29 -24.21
C HIS A 587 2.28 2.30 -23.80
N ARG A 588 1.32 2.75 -22.96
CA ARG A 588 0.13 1.97 -22.59
C ARG A 588 -0.72 1.63 -23.82
N ALA A 589 -0.99 2.61 -24.68
CA ALA A 589 -1.77 2.40 -25.89
C ALA A 589 -1.08 1.43 -26.85
N TRP A 590 0.25 1.52 -26.99
CA TRP A 590 1.05 0.65 -27.83
C TRP A 590 0.97 -0.81 -27.39
N TRP A 591 1.19 -1.12 -26.12
CA TRP A 591 1.09 -2.51 -25.63
C TRP A 591 -0.33 -3.06 -25.68
N LYS A 592 -1.34 -2.21 -25.45
CA LYS A 592 -2.74 -2.61 -25.65
C LYS A 592 -3.03 -2.98 -27.11
N HIS A 593 -2.43 -2.27 -28.07
CA HIS A 593 -2.53 -2.62 -29.48
C HIS A 593 -1.73 -3.88 -29.84
N ALA A 594 -0.52 -4.02 -29.28
CA ALA A 594 0.36 -5.17 -29.50
C ALA A 594 -0.25 -6.50 -29.03
N LEU A 595 -1.18 -6.49 -28.06
CA LEU A 595 -1.96 -7.68 -27.68
C LEU A 595 -2.85 -8.22 -28.81
N GLY A 596 -3.13 -7.44 -29.86
CA GLY A 596 -3.96 -7.86 -30.98
C GLY A 596 -3.40 -9.06 -31.74
N GLU A 597 -2.07 -9.14 -31.93
CA GLU A 597 -1.39 -10.24 -32.61
C GLU A 597 -1.56 -11.59 -31.88
N PRO A 598 -1.21 -11.72 -30.59
CA PRO A 598 -1.35 -13.01 -29.91
C PRO A 598 -2.82 -13.43 -29.79
N PHE A 599 -3.77 -12.49 -29.63
CA PHE A 599 -5.19 -12.82 -29.67
C PHE A 599 -5.69 -13.26 -31.04
N ALA A 600 -5.13 -12.72 -32.14
CA ALA A 600 -5.43 -13.20 -33.48
C ALA A 600 -4.91 -14.63 -33.68
N ARG A 601 -3.71 -14.92 -33.18
CA ARG A 601 -3.08 -16.25 -33.31
C ARG A 601 -3.71 -17.31 -32.40
N MET A 602 -4.16 -16.95 -31.20
CA MET A 602 -5.01 -17.82 -30.38
C MET A 602 -6.30 -18.22 -31.11
N ARG A 603 -6.92 -17.28 -31.86
CA ARG A 603 -8.11 -17.57 -32.66
C ARG A 603 -7.82 -18.54 -33.80
N SER A 604 -6.69 -18.41 -34.50
CA SER A 604 -6.33 -19.37 -35.56
C SER A 604 -6.05 -20.78 -35.04
N LEU A 605 -5.61 -20.91 -33.78
CA LEU A 605 -5.37 -22.20 -33.13
C LEU A 605 -6.59 -22.73 -32.34
N SER A 606 -7.75 -22.07 -32.44
CA SER A 606 -8.97 -22.41 -31.68
C SER A 606 -8.76 -22.47 -30.15
N MET A 607 -7.85 -21.65 -29.62
CA MET A 607 -7.59 -21.61 -28.17
C MET A 607 -8.69 -20.83 -27.43
N PRO A 608 -9.11 -21.29 -26.24
CA PRO A 608 -10.06 -20.56 -25.41
C PRO A 608 -9.45 -19.24 -24.91
N ARG A 609 -10.27 -18.20 -24.80
CA ARG A 609 -9.85 -16.86 -24.33
C ARG A 609 -10.43 -16.48 -22.98
N HIS A 610 -11.48 -17.16 -22.55
CA HIS A 610 -12.04 -17.03 -21.21
C HIS A 610 -11.93 -18.34 -20.46
N PHE A 611 -11.71 -18.24 -19.16
CA PHE A 611 -11.58 -19.42 -18.30
C PHE A 611 -12.81 -20.35 -18.35
N LYS A 612 -14.01 -19.78 -18.52
CA LYS A 612 -15.27 -20.52 -18.68
C LYS A 612 -15.37 -21.33 -19.99
N ASP A 613 -14.55 -21.01 -20.98
CA ASP A 613 -14.55 -21.69 -22.27
C ASP A 613 -13.69 -22.96 -22.26
N LEU A 614 -12.88 -23.17 -21.21
CA LEU A 614 -12.10 -24.39 -21.03
C LEU A 614 -12.97 -25.65 -20.93
N ALA A 615 -14.16 -25.55 -20.33
CA ALA A 615 -15.08 -26.69 -20.18
C ALA A 615 -15.77 -27.10 -21.49
N HIS A 616 -15.82 -26.21 -22.49
CA HIS A 616 -16.52 -26.45 -23.76
C HIS A 616 -15.74 -27.31 -24.74
N THR A 617 -14.44 -27.47 -24.54
CA THR A 617 -13.56 -28.16 -25.49
C THR A 617 -13.56 -29.68 -25.34
N LYS A 618 -14.32 -30.26 -24.39
CA LYS A 618 -14.20 -31.68 -24.04
C LYS A 618 -15.52 -32.45 -23.90
N LEU A 619 -15.43 -33.76 -24.09
CA LEU A 619 -16.54 -34.72 -24.10
C LEU A 619 -17.29 -34.74 -22.75
N ARG A 620 -18.63 -34.71 -22.82
CA ARG A 620 -19.49 -34.99 -21.67
C ARG A 620 -19.36 -36.44 -21.26
N VAL A 621 -19.21 -36.70 -19.96
CA VAL A 621 -19.23 -38.05 -19.41
C VAL A 621 -20.67 -38.35 -18.96
N PRO A 622 -21.29 -39.46 -19.39
CA PRO A 622 -22.61 -39.86 -18.89
C PRO A 622 -22.62 -39.93 -17.36
N ALA A 623 -23.75 -39.59 -16.72
CA ALA A 623 -23.85 -39.54 -15.26
C ALA A 623 -23.46 -40.88 -14.58
N GLU A 624 -23.82 -42.01 -15.21
CA GLU A 624 -23.51 -43.37 -14.75
C GLU A 624 -22.02 -43.73 -14.85
N ALA A 625 -21.25 -42.99 -15.65
CA ALA A 625 -19.83 -43.21 -15.90
C ALA A 625 -18.94 -42.16 -15.23
N ASN A 626 -19.54 -41.18 -14.52
CA ASN A 626 -18.84 -40.04 -13.95
C ASN A 626 -18.38 -40.30 -12.51
N ALA A 627 -17.06 -40.39 -12.32
CA ALA A 627 -16.45 -40.62 -11.01
C ALA A 627 -16.52 -39.40 -10.07
N ARG A 628 -16.88 -38.22 -10.59
CA ARG A 628 -16.79 -36.98 -9.84
C ARG A 628 -17.59 -36.93 -8.54
N PRO A 629 -18.89 -37.30 -8.49
CA PRO A 629 -19.67 -37.22 -7.26
C PRO A 629 -19.07 -38.04 -6.11
N LEU A 630 -18.48 -39.20 -6.43
CA LEU A 630 -17.81 -40.06 -5.46
C LEU A 630 -16.51 -39.42 -4.95
N LEU A 631 -15.74 -38.78 -5.81
CA LEU A 631 -14.53 -38.05 -5.43
C LEU A 631 -14.83 -36.80 -4.59
N ASP A 632 -15.91 -36.09 -4.89
CA ASP A 632 -16.38 -34.94 -4.08
C ASP A 632 -16.86 -35.40 -2.69
N GLN A 633 -17.56 -36.54 -2.63
CA GLN A 633 -17.94 -37.16 -1.36
C GLN A 633 -16.71 -37.63 -0.56
N ALA A 634 -15.72 -38.24 -1.22
CA ALA A 634 -14.47 -38.62 -0.60
C ALA A 634 -13.71 -37.38 -0.06
N ALA A 635 -13.68 -36.30 -0.83
CA ALA A 635 -13.03 -35.04 -0.45
C ALA A 635 -13.65 -34.39 0.79
N THR A 636 -14.97 -34.49 0.96
CA THR A 636 -15.70 -33.91 2.10
C THR A 636 -15.62 -34.77 3.35
N GLN A 637 -15.54 -36.10 3.19
CA GLN A 637 -15.43 -37.05 4.30
C GLN A 637 -13.99 -37.33 4.75
N LEU A 638 -12.99 -36.82 4.00
CA LEU A 638 -11.59 -37.02 4.34
C LEU A 638 -11.25 -36.35 5.68
N THR A 639 -10.81 -37.16 6.65
CA THR A 639 -10.21 -36.67 7.90
C THR A 639 -8.73 -36.38 7.66
N PRO A 640 -8.26 -35.12 7.83
CA PRO A 640 -6.88 -34.76 7.55
C PRO A 640 -5.90 -35.46 8.49
N LEU A 641 -4.84 -36.03 7.92
CA LEU A 641 -3.80 -36.74 8.67
C LEU A 641 -2.99 -35.75 9.52
N ARG A 642 -2.86 -36.01 10.83
CA ARG A 642 -2.56 -35.01 11.88
C ARG A 642 -1.17 -34.38 11.83
N LYS A 643 -0.24 -34.88 10.99
CA LYS A 643 1.18 -34.47 10.99
C LYS A 643 1.87 -34.40 9.63
N TRP A 644 1.16 -34.60 8.52
CA TRP A 644 1.83 -34.60 7.21
C TRP A 644 1.90 -33.21 6.55
N SER A 645 1.11 -32.24 7.04
CA SER A 645 0.88 -30.95 6.38
C SER A 645 1.93 -29.85 6.63
N THR A 646 3.19 -30.18 6.94
CA THR A 646 4.24 -29.15 7.03
C THR A 646 5.47 -29.51 6.21
N ALA A 647 5.94 -28.54 5.41
CA ALA A 647 7.07 -28.59 4.48
C ALA A 647 8.43 -29.04 5.08
N ARG A 648 8.46 -29.38 6.38
CA ARG A 648 9.65 -29.84 7.11
C ARG A 648 9.82 -31.38 7.08
N TYR A 649 8.82 -32.13 6.62
CA TYR A 649 8.85 -33.61 6.56
C TYR A 649 9.22 -34.20 5.18
N GLN A 650 9.46 -33.34 4.18
CA GLN A 650 9.89 -33.78 2.83
C GLN A 650 11.39 -34.14 2.75
N ASN A 651 12.18 -33.95 3.82
CA ASN A 651 13.63 -33.97 3.69
C ASN A 651 14.35 -35.28 4.00
N ASP A 652 13.97 -36.14 4.96
CA ASP A 652 14.90 -37.22 5.36
C ASP A 652 14.31 -38.58 5.77
N GLU A 653 13.00 -38.82 5.73
CA GLU A 653 12.44 -40.15 6.10
C GLU A 653 11.24 -40.57 5.25
N VAL A 654 11.36 -40.60 3.92
CA VAL A 654 10.35 -41.25 3.08
C VAL A 654 10.94 -42.37 2.23
N PRO A 655 10.77 -43.65 2.62
CA PRO A 655 11.29 -44.78 1.88
C PRO A 655 10.30 -45.16 0.77
N PHE A 656 10.22 -44.38 -0.30
CA PHE A 656 9.23 -44.65 -1.35
C PHE A 656 9.60 -45.81 -2.26
N ARG A 657 10.88 -46.07 -2.53
CA ARG A 657 11.25 -47.07 -3.52
C ARG A 657 11.48 -48.48 -2.97
N HIS A 658 12.16 -48.63 -1.83
CA HIS A 658 12.66 -49.96 -1.44
C HIS A 658 12.53 -50.35 0.04
N LYS A 659 12.32 -49.42 0.99
CA LYS A 659 12.31 -49.78 2.44
C LYS A 659 10.90 -49.75 3.07
N PRO A 660 10.56 -50.71 3.95
CA PRO A 660 9.32 -50.70 4.71
C PRO A 660 9.31 -49.59 5.78
N PHE A 661 8.13 -49.23 6.28
CA PHE A 661 8.02 -48.35 7.45
C PHE A 661 8.50 -49.05 8.72
N SER A 662 9.01 -48.27 9.68
CA SER A 662 9.31 -48.81 11.01
C SER A 662 8.03 -49.25 11.72
N SER A 663 8.13 -50.28 12.57
CA SER A 663 7.00 -50.83 13.32
C SER A 663 6.27 -49.78 14.17
N ALA A 664 7.02 -48.87 14.81
CA ALA A 664 6.47 -47.74 15.57
C ALA A 664 5.66 -46.79 14.69
N ARG A 665 6.05 -46.62 13.42
CA ARG A 665 5.35 -45.74 12.48
C ARG A 665 4.10 -46.40 11.90
N LEU A 666 4.15 -47.70 11.62
CA LEU A 666 2.97 -48.48 11.22
C LEU A 666 1.89 -48.47 12.30
N ALA A 667 2.26 -48.59 13.57
CA ALA A 667 1.34 -48.53 14.71
C ALA A 667 0.66 -47.15 14.86
N GLN A 668 1.31 -46.06 14.41
CA GLN A 668 0.74 -44.71 14.42
C GLN A 668 -0.18 -44.46 13.22
N LEU A 669 0.22 -44.87 12.01
CA LEU A 669 -0.49 -44.57 10.77
C LEU A 669 -1.70 -45.48 10.53
N GLY A 670 -1.66 -46.73 11.00
CA GLY A 670 -2.75 -47.69 10.81
C GLY A 670 -4.13 -47.14 11.23
N PRO A 671 -4.30 -46.69 12.49
CA PRO A 671 -5.57 -46.13 12.96
C PRO A 671 -6.02 -44.87 12.21
N GLU A 672 -5.11 -44.00 11.78
CA GLU A 672 -5.45 -42.78 11.01
C GLU A 672 -5.91 -43.11 9.57
N ILE A 673 -5.37 -44.17 8.98
CA ILE A 673 -5.81 -44.69 7.68
C ILE A 673 -7.16 -45.39 7.82
N ASP A 674 -7.35 -46.18 8.88
CA ASP A 674 -8.61 -46.89 9.13
C ASP A 674 -9.77 -45.92 9.42
N GLN A 675 -9.52 -44.77 10.04
CA GLN A 675 -10.51 -43.69 10.18
C GLN A 675 -11.01 -43.15 8.82
N ASN A 676 -10.22 -43.32 7.77
CA ASN A 676 -10.56 -42.92 6.40
C ASN A 676 -11.04 -44.11 5.54
N ALA A 677 -11.41 -45.26 6.12
CA ALA A 677 -11.84 -46.45 5.38
C ALA A 677 -12.98 -46.16 4.38
N ARG A 678 -13.97 -45.35 4.78
CA ARG A 678 -15.07 -44.95 3.89
C ARG A 678 -14.60 -44.14 2.68
N CYS A 679 -13.58 -43.29 2.88
CA CYS A 679 -12.96 -42.52 1.80
C CYS A 679 -12.23 -43.46 0.81
N LEU A 680 -11.54 -44.49 1.32
CA LEU A 680 -10.89 -45.53 0.51
C LEU A 680 -11.88 -46.38 -0.29
N GLU A 681 -13.04 -46.71 0.28
CA GLU A 681 -14.14 -47.37 -0.45
C GLU A 681 -14.63 -46.51 -1.62
N LEU A 682 -14.93 -45.24 -1.36
CA LEU A 682 -15.38 -44.29 -2.39
C LEU A 682 -14.35 -44.14 -3.54
N PHE A 683 -13.05 -44.23 -3.24
CA PHE A 683 -12.02 -44.24 -4.29
C PHE A 683 -12.04 -45.52 -5.12
N ARG A 684 -12.23 -46.68 -4.49
CA ARG A 684 -12.34 -47.95 -5.22
C ARG A 684 -13.56 -47.94 -6.14
N ASP A 685 -14.69 -47.43 -5.64
CA ASP A 685 -15.92 -47.27 -6.43
C ASP A 685 -15.73 -46.27 -7.56
N ALA A 686 -15.07 -45.12 -7.30
CA ALA A 686 -14.73 -44.13 -8.32
C ALA A 686 -13.83 -44.71 -9.42
N ALA A 687 -12.87 -45.58 -9.07
CA ALA A 687 -11.98 -46.22 -10.02
C ALA A 687 -12.64 -47.27 -10.92
N ALA A 688 -13.85 -47.73 -10.58
CA ALA A 688 -14.63 -48.62 -11.43
C ALA A 688 -15.31 -47.89 -12.60
N LEU A 689 -15.40 -46.55 -12.52
CA LEU A 689 -16.00 -45.69 -13.54
C LEU A 689 -14.98 -45.30 -14.62
N THR A 690 -15.42 -44.61 -15.67
CA THR A 690 -14.59 -44.41 -16.89
C THR A 690 -14.18 -42.96 -17.17
N GLY A 691 -14.75 -41.97 -16.47
CA GLY A 691 -14.36 -40.57 -16.66
C GLY A 691 -14.77 -39.63 -15.54
N ILE A 692 -14.30 -38.39 -15.63
CA ILE A 692 -14.65 -37.30 -14.71
C ILE A 692 -15.17 -36.13 -15.55
N GLU A 693 -16.39 -35.68 -15.28
CA GLU A 693 -16.94 -34.48 -15.90
C GLU A 693 -16.68 -33.23 -15.05
N PHE A 694 -16.33 -32.12 -15.69
CA PHE A 694 -16.21 -30.82 -15.04
C PHE A 694 -17.23 -29.82 -15.60
N PRO A 695 -18.34 -29.54 -14.88
CA PRO A 695 -19.38 -28.64 -15.34
C PRO A 695 -18.88 -27.22 -15.57
N LYS A 696 -19.35 -26.59 -16.65
CA LYS A 696 -19.03 -25.20 -16.99
C LYS A 696 -19.39 -24.21 -15.87
N SER A 697 -20.48 -24.45 -15.14
CA SER A 697 -20.95 -23.60 -14.05
C SER A 697 -19.95 -23.48 -12.90
N GLU A 698 -19.07 -24.47 -12.75
CA GLU A 698 -18.13 -24.56 -11.64
C GLU A 698 -16.77 -23.93 -11.95
N TYR A 699 -16.44 -23.71 -13.22
CA TYR A 699 -15.26 -22.92 -13.60
C TYR A 699 -15.54 -21.44 -13.37
N SER A 700 -15.42 -21.05 -12.11
CA SER A 700 -15.61 -19.68 -11.65
C SER A 700 -14.28 -19.02 -11.31
N LEU A 701 -14.36 -17.72 -11.02
CA LEU A 701 -13.22 -16.89 -10.65
C LEU A 701 -12.66 -17.22 -9.25
N VAL A 702 -13.36 -18.02 -8.46
CA VAL A 702 -13.07 -18.24 -7.03
C VAL A 702 -12.84 -19.73 -6.73
N ASP A 703 -13.61 -20.60 -7.37
CA ASP A 703 -13.57 -22.04 -7.12
C ASP A 703 -13.00 -22.76 -8.35
N ASN A 704 -11.79 -23.30 -8.22
CA ASN A 704 -11.28 -24.27 -9.18
C ASN A 704 -11.60 -25.69 -8.66
N PRO A 705 -12.46 -26.45 -9.35
CA PRO A 705 -12.93 -27.74 -8.87
C PRO A 705 -11.80 -28.76 -8.68
N SER A 706 -10.80 -28.75 -9.57
CA SER A 706 -9.68 -29.67 -9.55
C SER A 706 -8.76 -29.46 -8.35
N VAL A 707 -8.63 -28.23 -7.84
CA VAL A 707 -7.74 -27.91 -6.71
C VAL A 707 -8.11 -28.71 -5.45
N HIS A 708 -9.40 -28.99 -5.25
CA HIS A 708 -9.87 -29.72 -4.06
C HIS A 708 -9.50 -31.20 -4.06
N PHE A 709 -9.04 -31.78 -5.17
CA PHE A 709 -8.62 -33.19 -5.22
C PHE A 709 -7.14 -33.41 -4.86
N PHE A 710 -6.33 -32.35 -4.70
CA PHE A 710 -4.93 -32.51 -4.26
C PHE A 710 -4.81 -33.14 -2.87
N LYS A 711 -5.73 -32.81 -1.94
CA LYS A 711 -5.76 -33.40 -0.60
C LYS A 711 -6.05 -34.90 -0.59
N LEU A 712 -6.56 -35.46 -1.70
CA LEU A 712 -6.91 -36.88 -1.80
C LEU A 712 -5.72 -37.77 -2.21
N GLN A 713 -4.64 -37.20 -2.73
CA GLN A 713 -3.45 -37.95 -3.15
C GLN A 713 -2.77 -38.67 -1.98
N GLU A 714 -2.54 -37.92 -0.91
CA GLU A 714 -1.70 -38.35 0.20
C GLU A 714 -2.31 -39.52 1.01
N PRO A 715 -3.61 -39.53 1.35
CA PRO A 715 -4.23 -40.66 2.04
C PRO A 715 -4.16 -41.98 1.25
N LEU A 716 -4.36 -41.94 -0.07
CA LEU A 716 -4.31 -43.11 -0.94
C LEU A 716 -2.90 -43.71 -1.01
N LEU A 717 -1.90 -42.84 -1.22
CA LEU A 717 -0.48 -43.21 -1.24
C LEU A 717 -0.09 -43.94 0.05
N LEU A 718 -0.51 -43.40 1.19
CA LEU A 718 -0.19 -43.95 2.51
C LEU A 718 -0.97 -45.22 2.83
N ALA A 719 -2.24 -45.27 2.45
CA ALA A 719 -3.04 -46.47 2.60
C ALA A 719 -2.39 -47.64 1.86
N ALA A 720 -2.04 -47.48 0.57
CA ALA A 720 -1.39 -48.53 -0.20
C ALA A 720 -0.07 -48.98 0.44
N ALA A 721 0.79 -48.04 0.85
CA ALA A 721 2.08 -48.35 1.47
C ALA A 721 1.95 -49.10 2.81
N VAL A 722 1.00 -48.71 3.66
CA VAL A 722 0.75 -49.38 4.95
C VAL A 722 0.13 -50.77 4.76
N ARG A 723 -0.78 -50.95 3.78
CA ARG A 723 -1.35 -52.27 3.48
C ARG A 723 -0.29 -53.25 2.96
N MET A 724 0.68 -52.78 2.17
CA MET A 724 1.82 -53.60 1.74
C MET A 724 2.64 -54.10 2.94
N ASP A 725 3.05 -53.20 3.83
CA ASP A 725 3.88 -53.54 5.00
C ASP A 725 3.14 -54.44 6.01
N GLN A 726 1.81 -54.42 6.02
CA GLN A 726 0.97 -55.28 6.84
C GLN A 726 0.67 -56.64 6.18
N GLY A 727 1.22 -56.92 4.99
CA GLY A 727 0.97 -58.16 4.25
C GLY A 727 -0.40 -58.24 3.55
N ARG A 728 -1.17 -57.15 3.54
CA ARG A 728 -2.48 -57.04 2.85
C ARG A 728 -2.29 -56.67 1.38
N LEU A 729 -1.66 -57.58 0.63
CA LEU A 729 -1.18 -57.30 -0.73
C LEU A 729 -2.30 -57.05 -1.74
N GLU A 730 -3.41 -57.77 -1.68
CA GLU A 730 -4.54 -57.55 -2.60
C GLU A 730 -5.20 -56.17 -2.41
N GLU A 731 -5.36 -55.73 -1.15
CA GLU A 731 -5.86 -54.37 -0.85
C GLU A 731 -4.89 -53.28 -1.35
N ALA A 732 -3.58 -53.49 -1.19
CA ALA A 732 -2.57 -52.57 -1.71
C ALA A 732 -2.60 -52.48 -3.24
N VAL A 733 -2.74 -53.62 -3.92
CA VAL A 733 -2.86 -53.68 -5.39
C VAL A 733 -4.11 -52.96 -5.86
N ASP A 734 -5.25 -53.14 -5.18
CA ASP A 734 -6.49 -52.44 -5.52
C ASP A 734 -6.33 -50.92 -5.42
N LEU A 735 -5.66 -50.44 -4.36
CA LEU A 735 -5.43 -49.00 -4.16
C LEU A 735 -4.47 -48.43 -5.20
N ILE A 736 -3.41 -49.14 -5.56
CA ILE A 736 -2.47 -48.75 -6.62
C ILE A 736 -3.20 -48.71 -7.97
N ALA A 737 -4.00 -49.74 -8.28
CA ALA A 737 -4.79 -49.79 -9.51
C ALA A 737 -5.84 -48.68 -9.56
N ALA A 738 -6.49 -48.37 -8.44
CA ALA A 738 -7.44 -47.26 -8.32
C ALA A 738 -6.74 -45.91 -8.57
N GLN A 739 -5.55 -45.72 -8.02
CA GLN A 739 -4.76 -44.50 -8.22
C GLN A 739 -4.33 -44.32 -9.67
N LEU A 740 -3.93 -45.39 -10.37
CA LEU A 740 -3.61 -45.36 -11.81
C LEU A 740 -4.84 -45.00 -12.64
N ARG A 741 -6.01 -45.60 -12.35
CA ARG A 741 -7.25 -45.34 -13.09
C ARG A 741 -7.79 -43.93 -12.89
N ILE A 742 -7.90 -43.48 -11.64
CA ILE A 742 -8.36 -42.12 -11.32
C ILE A 742 -7.38 -41.09 -11.86
N GLY A 743 -6.07 -41.35 -11.73
CA GLY A 743 -5.04 -40.50 -12.34
C GLY A 743 -5.23 -40.34 -13.85
N ASP A 744 -5.54 -41.42 -14.56
CA ASP A 744 -5.81 -41.39 -16.00
C ASP A 744 -7.07 -40.60 -16.37
N MET A 745 -8.12 -40.65 -15.55
CA MET A 745 -9.32 -39.82 -15.75
C MET A 745 -8.99 -38.31 -15.78
N PHE A 746 -8.01 -37.88 -14.98
CA PHE A 746 -7.55 -36.48 -14.97
C PHE A 746 -6.67 -36.10 -16.16
N ALA A 747 -6.22 -37.04 -17.02
CA ALA A 747 -5.39 -36.74 -18.20
C ALA A 747 -6.07 -35.76 -19.15
N ASN A 748 -7.41 -35.80 -19.16
CA ASN A 748 -8.26 -34.93 -19.95
C ASN A 748 -8.83 -33.75 -19.17
N SER A 749 -8.31 -33.39 -18.00
CA SER A 749 -8.76 -32.19 -17.29
C SER A 749 -8.58 -30.94 -18.17
N PRO A 750 -9.57 -30.03 -18.23
CA PRO A 750 -9.48 -28.82 -19.04
C PRO A 750 -8.63 -27.73 -18.37
N ASP A 751 -8.29 -27.90 -17.09
CA ASP A 751 -7.51 -26.95 -16.31
C ASP A 751 -6.18 -27.52 -15.82
N TRP A 752 -5.16 -26.66 -15.71
CA TRP A 752 -3.81 -27.06 -15.33
C TRP A 752 -3.76 -27.82 -13.99
N PRO A 753 -4.50 -27.47 -12.91
CA PRO A 753 -4.45 -28.23 -11.65
C PRO A 753 -4.84 -29.70 -11.84
N GLY A 754 -5.88 -30.00 -12.62
CA GLY A 754 -6.27 -31.37 -12.95
C GLY A 754 -5.18 -32.12 -13.72
N ILE A 755 -4.48 -31.42 -14.61
CA ILE A 755 -3.38 -31.99 -15.35
C ILE A 755 -2.17 -32.34 -14.45
N TYR A 756 -1.88 -31.51 -13.44
CA TYR A 756 -0.87 -31.85 -12.41
C TYR A 756 -1.33 -32.98 -11.49
N LEU A 757 -2.63 -33.10 -11.22
CA LEU A 757 -3.18 -34.26 -10.51
C LEU A 757 -2.90 -35.55 -11.27
N HIS A 758 -3.18 -35.61 -12.58
CA HIS A 758 -2.82 -36.75 -13.41
C HIS A 758 -1.36 -37.16 -13.20
N ARG A 759 -0.43 -36.20 -13.34
CA ARG A 759 1.02 -36.47 -13.17
C ARG A 759 1.35 -36.99 -11.77
N GLY A 760 0.83 -36.32 -10.74
CA GLY A 760 1.08 -36.67 -9.34
C GLY A 760 0.61 -38.08 -8.99
N TRP A 761 -0.61 -38.44 -9.39
CA TRP A 761 -1.21 -39.74 -9.11
C TRP A 761 -0.45 -40.87 -9.83
N GLN A 762 -0.17 -40.70 -11.13
CA GLN A 762 0.56 -41.70 -11.91
C GLN A 762 1.98 -41.91 -11.37
N SER A 763 2.72 -40.83 -11.11
CA SER A 763 4.10 -40.94 -10.60
C SER A 763 4.17 -41.60 -9.23
N GLN A 764 3.21 -41.33 -8.35
CA GLN A 764 3.14 -41.92 -7.01
C GLN A 764 2.78 -43.41 -7.07
N ALA A 765 1.78 -43.77 -7.88
CA ALA A 765 1.40 -45.17 -8.10
C ALA A 765 2.57 -46.00 -8.66
N LEU A 766 3.33 -45.45 -9.61
CA LEU A 766 4.53 -46.11 -10.15
C LEU A 766 5.60 -46.36 -9.09
N ASN A 767 5.85 -45.40 -8.20
CA ASN A 767 6.77 -45.58 -7.09
C ASN A 767 6.30 -46.70 -6.13
N LEU A 768 4.99 -46.78 -5.86
CA LEU A 768 4.41 -47.87 -5.06
C LEU A 768 4.51 -49.23 -5.76
N MET A 769 4.36 -49.28 -7.09
CA MET A 769 4.53 -50.51 -7.87
C MET A 769 5.98 -51.02 -7.83
N GLU A 770 6.98 -50.14 -7.99
CA GLU A 770 8.40 -50.50 -7.86
C GLU A 770 8.66 -51.13 -6.49
N ARG A 771 8.14 -50.50 -5.42
CA ARG A 771 8.23 -51.01 -4.06
C ARG A 771 7.54 -52.37 -3.90
N LEU A 772 6.31 -52.51 -4.39
CA LEU A 772 5.53 -53.75 -4.31
C LEU A 772 6.25 -54.93 -4.96
N LEU A 773 6.78 -54.74 -6.18
CA LEU A 773 7.48 -55.80 -6.93
C LEU A 773 8.87 -56.13 -6.38
N SER A 774 9.51 -55.14 -5.74
CA SER A 774 10.79 -55.31 -5.06
C SER A 774 10.62 -56.12 -3.77
N GLN A 775 9.59 -55.83 -2.97
CA GLN A 775 9.40 -56.44 -1.65
C GLN A 775 8.60 -57.76 -1.69
N HIS A 776 7.77 -57.97 -2.73
CA HIS A 776 6.84 -59.09 -2.76
C HIS A 776 6.84 -59.81 -4.12
N ARG A 777 6.61 -61.12 -4.08
CA ARG A 777 6.34 -61.92 -5.28
C ARG A 777 4.83 -62.03 -5.47
N LEU A 778 4.33 -61.49 -6.59
CA LEU A 778 2.91 -61.48 -6.90
C LEU A 778 2.53 -62.64 -7.83
N PRO A 779 1.30 -63.18 -7.74
CA PRO A 779 0.81 -64.17 -8.68
C PRO A 779 0.49 -63.53 -10.05
N ALA A 780 0.48 -64.35 -11.10
CA ALA A 780 0.31 -63.89 -12.49
C ALA A 780 -1.00 -63.10 -12.71
N MET A 781 -2.10 -63.52 -12.05
CA MET A 781 -3.39 -62.82 -12.15
C MET A 781 -3.32 -61.38 -11.62
N THR A 782 -2.59 -61.17 -10.51
CA THR A 782 -2.42 -59.85 -9.88
C THR A 782 -1.51 -58.94 -10.73
N LEU A 783 -0.47 -59.50 -11.37
CA LEU A 783 0.35 -58.76 -12.35
C LEU A 783 -0.48 -58.32 -13.57
N GLN A 784 -1.34 -59.19 -14.09
CA GLN A 784 -2.24 -58.86 -15.21
C GLN A 784 -3.23 -57.76 -14.83
N ARG A 785 -3.78 -57.78 -13.61
CA ARG A 785 -4.66 -56.71 -13.09
C ARG A 785 -3.94 -55.36 -13.01
N LEU A 786 -2.71 -55.32 -12.50
CA LEU A 786 -1.89 -54.11 -12.48
C LEU A 786 -1.57 -53.62 -13.90
N ARG A 787 -1.23 -54.54 -14.81
CA ARG A 787 -0.96 -54.20 -16.22
C ARG A 787 -2.19 -53.65 -16.93
N ALA A 788 -3.38 -54.14 -16.60
CA ALA A 788 -4.65 -53.65 -17.12
C ALA A 788 -5.06 -52.29 -16.51
N ALA A 789 -4.51 -51.92 -15.35
CA ALA A 789 -4.71 -50.60 -14.75
C ALA A 789 -3.72 -49.54 -15.29
N LEU A 790 -2.60 -49.95 -15.91
CA LEU A 790 -1.67 -49.04 -16.56
C LEU A 790 -2.30 -48.44 -17.83
N PRO A 791 -2.33 -47.10 -17.97
CA PRO A 791 -2.83 -46.46 -19.18
C PRO A 791 -1.93 -46.73 -20.39
N ASP A 792 -2.52 -46.87 -21.58
CA ASP A 792 -1.84 -47.17 -22.86
C ASP A 792 -1.02 -46.01 -23.45
N TYR A 793 -0.77 -44.98 -22.64
CA TYR A 793 -0.29 -43.64 -22.95
C TYR A 793 0.08 -43.34 -24.42
N ALA A 794 -0.90 -42.83 -25.15
CA ALA A 794 -0.73 -42.01 -26.34
C ALA A 794 -1.71 -40.84 -26.26
N THR A 795 -1.25 -39.63 -25.88
CA THR A 795 -1.99 -38.42 -26.26
C THR A 795 -1.07 -37.21 -26.35
N PRO A 796 -0.77 -36.76 -27.59
CA PRO A 796 -0.17 -35.45 -27.89
C PRO A 796 -0.99 -34.25 -27.36
N GLY A 797 -2.26 -34.46 -26.96
CA GLY A 797 -3.17 -33.38 -26.53
C GLY A 797 -2.88 -32.74 -25.17
N PHE A 798 -2.02 -33.32 -24.32
CA PHE A 798 -1.70 -32.77 -22.99
C PHE A 798 -1.08 -31.37 -23.07
N LEU A 799 -0.03 -31.19 -23.88
CA LEU A 799 0.65 -29.89 -24.03
C LEU A 799 -0.31 -28.83 -24.58
N GLY A 800 -1.24 -29.27 -25.44
CA GLY A 800 -2.30 -28.42 -25.97
C GLY A 800 -3.29 -27.99 -24.89
N ASN A 801 -3.72 -28.89 -24.01
CA ASN A 801 -4.62 -28.59 -22.90
C ASN A 801 -3.95 -27.69 -21.85
N LEU A 802 -2.68 -27.96 -21.54
CA LEU A 802 -1.87 -27.13 -20.65
C LEU A 802 -1.73 -25.73 -21.22
N ALA A 803 -1.42 -25.61 -22.51
CA ALA A 803 -1.36 -24.33 -23.21
C ALA A 803 -2.71 -23.59 -23.16
N ASP A 804 -3.83 -24.26 -23.46
CA ASP A 804 -5.17 -23.65 -23.41
C ASP A 804 -5.51 -23.13 -22.01
N SER A 805 -5.26 -23.95 -20.98
CA SER A 805 -5.51 -23.58 -19.58
C SER A 805 -4.62 -22.43 -19.11
N MET A 806 -3.33 -22.45 -19.45
CA MET A 806 -2.41 -21.40 -19.03
C MET A 806 -2.65 -20.07 -19.75
N GLY A 807 -3.03 -20.12 -21.03
CA GLY A 807 -3.37 -18.93 -21.80
C GLY A 807 -4.58 -18.21 -21.23
N THR A 808 -5.64 -18.96 -20.92
CA THR A 808 -6.83 -18.42 -20.25
C THR A 808 -6.52 -17.93 -18.83
N TYR A 809 -5.65 -18.61 -18.09
CA TYR A 809 -5.23 -18.18 -16.77
C TYR A 809 -4.42 -16.87 -16.80
N ALA A 810 -3.49 -16.70 -17.76
CA ALA A 810 -2.74 -15.46 -17.92
C ALA A 810 -3.66 -14.26 -18.19
N ILE A 811 -4.68 -14.46 -19.05
CA ILE A 811 -5.72 -13.46 -19.33
C ILE A 811 -6.54 -13.17 -18.07
N LEU A 812 -6.91 -14.21 -17.31
CA LEU A 812 -7.70 -14.07 -16.10
C LEU A 812 -6.98 -13.28 -15.00
N VAL A 813 -5.68 -13.53 -14.80
CA VAL A 813 -4.83 -12.76 -13.90
C VAL A 813 -4.72 -11.31 -14.37
N ARG A 814 -4.65 -11.08 -15.70
CA ARG A 814 -4.64 -9.73 -16.28
C ARG A 814 -5.96 -8.97 -16.03
N GLU A 815 -7.09 -9.65 -16.02
CA GLU A 815 -8.40 -9.01 -15.83
C GLU A 815 -8.68 -8.70 -14.35
N ASN A 816 -8.24 -9.57 -13.44
CA ASN A 816 -8.68 -9.54 -12.03
C ASN A 816 -7.58 -9.16 -11.03
N GLY A 817 -6.31 -9.15 -11.45
CA GLY A 817 -5.16 -8.77 -10.65
C GLY A 817 -4.76 -9.77 -9.55
N PRO A 818 -3.78 -9.41 -8.70
CA PRO A 818 -3.14 -10.32 -7.73
C PRO A 818 -4.04 -10.77 -6.58
N GLY A 819 -5.16 -10.08 -6.32
CA GLY A 819 -6.09 -10.42 -5.25
C GLY A 819 -6.81 -11.76 -5.46
N MET A 820 -6.89 -12.22 -6.72
CA MET A 820 -7.46 -13.52 -7.07
C MET A 820 -6.59 -14.68 -6.58
N LEU A 821 -5.26 -14.52 -6.59
CA LEU A 821 -4.31 -15.57 -6.18
C LEU A 821 -4.47 -15.98 -4.71
N ARG A 822 -5.02 -15.10 -3.86
CA ARG A 822 -5.27 -15.36 -2.43
C ARG A 822 -6.57 -16.13 -2.14
N ARG A 823 -7.50 -16.25 -3.11
CA ARG A 823 -8.86 -16.75 -2.88
C ARG A 823 -9.13 -18.20 -3.32
N GLY A 824 -8.17 -18.91 -3.91
CA GLY A 824 -8.44 -20.29 -4.34
C GLY A 824 -7.34 -21.07 -5.06
N VAL A 825 -6.11 -20.54 -5.21
CA VAL A 825 -5.00 -21.26 -5.86
C VAL A 825 -3.84 -21.45 -4.88
N PRO A 826 -3.75 -22.60 -4.19
CA PRO A 826 -2.74 -22.84 -3.15
C PRO A 826 -1.29 -23.01 -3.66
N VAL A 827 -1.04 -22.90 -4.97
CA VAL A 827 0.25 -23.26 -5.60
C VAL A 827 1.12 -22.04 -5.94
N LEU A 828 0.57 -20.82 -5.96
CA LEU A 828 1.35 -19.61 -6.24
C LEU A 828 1.73 -18.90 -4.94
N PRO A 829 3.00 -18.47 -4.77
CA PRO A 829 3.44 -17.78 -3.56
C PRO A 829 2.51 -16.61 -3.23
N MET A 830 2.15 -16.43 -1.96
CA MET A 830 1.34 -15.30 -1.51
C MET A 830 1.96 -13.99 -2.00
N THR A 831 1.15 -13.18 -2.68
CA THR A 831 1.58 -11.92 -3.27
C THR A 831 2.13 -10.97 -2.20
N SER A 832 3.38 -10.56 -2.39
CA SER A 832 4.03 -9.53 -1.57
C SER A 832 3.45 -8.14 -1.89
N ASN A 833 3.68 -7.14 -1.03
CA ASN A 833 3.34 -5.74 -1.35
C ASN A 833 4.00 -5.28 -2.66
N ILE A 834 5.18 -5.84 -2.98
CA ILE A 834 5.94 -5.56 -4.20
C ILE A 834 5.22 -6.09 -5.45
N ASP A 835 4.56 -7.25 -5.39
CA ASP A 835 3.83 -7.81 -6.54
C ASP A 835 2.54 -7.03 -6.82
N ALA A 836 1.89 -6.54 -5.77
CA ALA A 836 0.75 -5.64 -5.88
C ALA A 836 1.15 -4.28 -6.48
N PHE A 837 2.31 -3.73 -6.07
CA PHE A 837 2.90 -2.53 -6.68
C PHE A 837 3.22 -2.74 -8.16
N ARG A 838 3.91 -3.84 -8.49
CA ARG A 838 4.24 -4.22 -9.86
C ARG A 838 2.98 -4.32 -10.72
N TRP A 839 1.92 -4.93 -10.19
CA TRP A 839 0.63 -4.98 -10.87
C TRP A 839 0.04 -3.60 -11.17
N ASN A 840 -0.04 -2.70 -10.18
CA ASN A 840 -0.65 -1.37 -10.37
C ASN A 840 0.12 -0.54 -11.39
N VAL A 841 1.45 -0.50 -11.25
CA VAL A 841 2.31 0.22 -12.19
C VAL A 841 2.21 -0.43 -13.57
N GLY A 842 2.30 -1.75 -13.65
CA GLY A 842 2.17 -2.49 -14.90
C GLY A 842 0.81 -2.27 -15.59
N ASN A 843 -0.28 -2.16 -14.83
CA ASN A 843 -1.60 -1.88 -15.36
C ASN A 843 -1.76 -0.42 -15.80
N PHE A 844 -1.22 0.55 -15.05
CA PHE A 844 -1.28 1.97 -15.42
C PHE A 844 -0.48 2.23 -16.72
N THR A 845 0.66 1.57 -16.86
CA THR A 845 1.69 1.87 -17.86
C THR A 845 1.68 0.96 -19.09
N GLY A 846 0.91 -0.13 -19.05
CA GLY A 846 0.88 -1.16 -20.10
C GLY A 846 1.95 -2.24 -19.99
N LEU A 847 2.84 -2.23 -18.98
CA LEU A 847 3.83 -3.30 -18.79
C LEU A 847 3.20 -4.64 -18.40
N SER A 848 2.02 -4.64 -17.78
CA SER A 848 1.23 -5.86 -17.59
C SER A 848 0.70 -6.43 -18.90
N ASP A 849 0.37 -5.57 -19.88
CA ASP A 849 -0.03 -5.97 -21.24
C ASP A 849 1.16 -6.51 -22.03
N ARG A 850 2.36 -5.93 -21.86
CA ARG A 850 3.62 -6.49 -22.36
C ARG A 850 3.86 -7.91 -21.86
N ASP A 851 3.79 -8.09 -20.55
CA ASP A 851 4.09 -9.38 -19.93
C ASP A 851 3.03 -10.41 -20.29
N LEU A 852 1.75 -10.02 -20.36
CA LEU A 852 0.70 -10.87 -20.91
C LEU A 852 1.02 -11.24 -22.35
N SER A 853 1.39 -10.28 -23.21
CA SER A 853 1.77 -10.57 -24.59
C SER A 853 2.90 -11.60 -24.66
N SER A 854 3.97 -11.41 -23.88
CA SER A 854 5.09 -12.37 -23.81
C SER A 854 4.64 -13.76 -23.33
N CYS A 855 3.78 -13.83 -22.30
CA CYS A 855 3.21 -15.09 -21.83
C CYS A 855 2.36 -15.77 -22.91
N LEU A 856 1.50 -15.02 -23.60
CA LEU A 856 0.65 -15.56 -24.66
C LEU A 856 1.48 -16.10 -25.83
N HIS A 857 2.53 -15.40 -26.28
CA HIS A 857 3.43 -15.91 -27.32
C HIS A 857 4.04 -17.27 -26.94
N ARG A 858 4.49 -17.42 -25.69
CA ARG A 858 5.06 -18.68 -25.19
C ARG A 858 4.02 -19.79 -25.13
N VAL A 859 2.82 -19.48 -24.65
CA VAL A 859 1.71 -20.44 -24.55
C VAL A 859 1.19 -20.85 -25.94
N ILE A 860 1.07 -19.90 -26.87
CA ILE A 860 0.75 -20.17 -28.28
C ILE A 860 1.81 -21.07 -28.88
N ARG A 861 3.09 -20.82 -28.61
CA ARG A 861 4.18 -21.68 -29.08
C ARG A 861 4.07 -23.09 -28.49
N LEU A 862 3.75 -23.22 -27.20
CA LEU A 862 3.49 -24.53 -26.57
C LEU A 862 2.33 -25.27 -27.24
N LYS A 863 1.26 -24.55 -27.61
CA LYS A 863 0.13 -25.09 -28.39
C LYS A 863 0.57 -25.57 -29.77
N GLU A 864 1.37 -24.79 -30.50
CA GLU A 864 1.93 -25.20 -31.80
C GLU A 864 2.80 -26.45 -31.67
N LEU A 865 3.63 -26.54 -30.62
CA LEU A 865 4.50 -27.69 -30.36
C LEU A 865 3.73 -28.95 -29.97
N SER A 866 2.55 -28.81 -29.34
CA SER A 866 1.67 -29.94 -29.05
C SER A 866 1.17 -30.68 -30.29
N LEU A 867 1.27 -30.04 -31.47
CA LEU A 867 0.88 -30.61 -32.76
C LEU A 867 2.02 -31.41 -33.42
N LEU A 868 3.24 -31.37 -32.87
CA LEU A 868 4.41 -32.06 -33.38
C LEU A 868 4.66 -33.37 -32.61
N ASP A 869 5.35 -34.31 -33.26
CA ASP A 869 5.90 -35.49 -32.58
C ASP A 869 6.93 -35.09 -31.50
N TRP A 870 7.00 -35.87 -30.42
CA TRP A 870 7.87 -35.60 -29.25
C TRP A 870 9.33 -35.21 -29.56
N PRO A 871 10.05 -35.87 -30.49
CA PRO A 871 11.43 -35.49 -30.81
C PRO A 871 11.52 -34.08 -31.41
N ALA A 872 10.60 -33.74 -32.33
CA ALA A 872 10.55 -32.44 -32.99
C ALA A 872 10.07 -31.34 -32.03
N ALA A 873 9.08 -31.65 -31.18
CA ALA A 873 8.61 -30.75 -30.13
C ALA A 873 9.74 -30.41 -29.15
N ARG A 874 10.53 -31.40 -28.75
CA ARG A 874 11.69 -31.20 -27.84
C ARG A 874 12.78 -30.36 -28.47
N GLU A 875 13.19 -30.64 -29.71
CA GLU A 875 14.24 -29.86 -30.39
C GLU A 875 13.84 -28.39 -30.58
N ALA A 876 12.58 -28.15 -30.96
CA ALA A 876 12.05 -26.79 -31.11
C ALA A 876 11.89 -26.06 -29.78
N LEU A 877 11.80 -26.79 -28.67
CA LEU A 877 11.59 -26.22 -27.34
C LEU A 877 12.89 -25.95 -26.58
N VAL A 878 13.96 -26.71 -26.80
CA VAL A 878 15.33 -26.39 -26.31
C VAL A 878 15.83 -25.06 -26.87
N LYS A 879 15.31 -24.65 -28.04
CA LYS A 879 15.61 -23.37 -28.68
C LYS A 879 14.86 -22.17 -28.08
N LEU A 880 13.94 -22.38 -27.12
CA LEU A 880 13.24 -21.30 -26.41
C LEU A 880 14.08 -20.79 -25.23
N GLU A 881 14.49 -19.52 -25.28
CA GLU A 881 15.16 -18.90 -24.15
C GLU A 881 14.24 -18.79 -22.92
N PRO A 882 14.74 -19.07 -21.70
CA PRO A 882 13.98 -18.88 -20.47
C PRO A 882 13.54 -17.42 -20.34
N ALA A 883 12.37 -17.19 -19.77
CA ALA A 883 11.93 -15.85 -19.44
C ALA A 883 12.90 -15.25 -18.41
N THR A 884 13.76 -14.34 -18.85
CA THR A 884 14.73 -13.65 -17.97
C THR A 884 14.29 -12.20 -17.83
N GLY A 885 13.77 -11.83 -16.66
CA GLY A 885 13.40 -10.44 -16.37
C GLY A 885 12.46 -10.30 -15.17
N SER A 886 12.44 -9.10 -14.57
CA SER A 886 11.46 -8.76 -13.56
C SER A 886 10.06 -8.66 -14.17
N HIS A 887 9.14 -9.51 -13.74
CA HIS A 887 7.76 -9.52 -14.24
C HIS A 887 6.85 -8.55 -13.45
N TRP A 888 5.98 -7.86 -14.19
CA TRP A 888 4.94 -6.94 -13.76
C TRP A 888 3.56 -7.59 -13.67
N LEU A 889 3.34 -8.67 -14.43
CA LEU A 889 2.17 -9.55 -14.29
C LEU A 889 2.44 -10.58 -13.17
N PRO A 890 1.65 -10.58 -12.07
CA PRO A 890 1.82 -11.55 -10.99
C PRO A 890 1.78 -12.99 -11.51
N GLY A 891 2.73 -13.82 -11.07
CA GLY A 891 2.81 -15.22 -11.52
C GLY A 891 3.37 -15.42 -12.94
N ALA A 892 3.82 -14.36 -13.63
CA ALA A 892 4.45 -14.53 -14.94
C ALA A 892 5.81 -15.24 -14.90
N ASP A 893 6.52 -15.24 -13.76
CA ASP A 893 7.67 -16.13 -13.52
C ASP A 893 7.24 -17.60 -13.65
N TYR A 894 6.10 -17.96 -13.05
CA TYR A 894 5.55 -19.30 -13.12
C TYR A 894 5.07 -19.61 -14.54
N LEU A 895 4.26 -18.74 -15.14
CA LEU A 895 3.78 -18.91 -16.52
C LEU A 895 4.90 -18.93 -17.57
N GLY A 896 6.03 -18.26 -17.31
CA GLY A 896 7.18 -18.14 -18.22
C GLY A 896 8.22 -19.24 -18.12
N THR A 897 8.28 -19.98 -17.01
CA THR A 897 9.25 -21.08 -16.77
C THR A 897 8.76 -22.44 -17.26
N ILE A 898 7.52 -22.54 -17.73
CA ILE A 898 6.82 -23.80 -17.96
C ILE A 898 7.19 -24.52 -19.28
N SER A 899 7.89 -23.88 -20.22
CA SER A 899 8.13 -24.50 -21.53
C SER A 899 9.02 -25.75 -21.47
N GLU A 900 10.19 -25.72 -20.84
CA GLU A 900 11.14 -26.87 -20.88
C GLU A 900 10.89 -27.92 -19.81
N GLY A 901 10.64 -27.47 -18.58
CA GLY A 901 10.41 -28.37 -17.46
C GLY A 901 9.20 -29.28 -17.67
N GLU A 902 8.06 -28.74 -18.13
CA GLU A 902 6.84 -29.55 -18.22
C GLU A 902 6.86 -30.54 -19.39
N LEU A 903 7.48 -30.20 -20.52
CA LEU A 903 7.68 -31.16 -21.62
C LEU A 903 8.49 -32.38 -21.15
N ILE A 904 9.61 -32.11 -20.47
CA ILE A 904 10.50 -33.15 -19.95
C ILE A 904 9.78 -33.98 -18.89
N LEU A 905 9.15 -33.34 -17.90
CA LEU A 905 8.47 -34.03 -16.80
C LEU A 905 7.36 -34.98 -17.30
N HIS A 906 6.61 -34.57 -18.31
CA HIS A 906 5.54 -35.40 -18.88
C HIS A 906 6.05 -36.48 -19.82
N GLY A 907 7.05 -36.20 -20.67
CA GLY A 907 7.70 -37.24 -21.47
C GLY A 907 8.40 -38.28 -20.61
N THR A 908 8.97 -37.87 -19.47
CA THR A 908 9.52 -38.77 -18.45
C THR A 908 8.43 -39.66 -17.83
N LEU A 909 7.27 -39.12 -17.47
CA LEU A 909 6.16 -39.93 -16.96
C LEU A 909 5.69 -40.97 -17.99
N ALA A 910 5.53 -40.56 -19.26
CA ALA A 910 5.19 -41.46 -20.35
C ALA A 910 6.21 -42.59 -20.51
N GLY A 911 7.50 -42.26 -20.44
CA GLY A 911 8.58 -43.23 -20.46
C GLY A 911 8.53 -44.19 -19.26
N ARG A 912 8.29 -43.68 -18.04
CA ARG A 912 8.16 -44.52 -16.84
C ARG A 912 6.96 -45.46 -16.89
N LEU A 913 5.81 -45.01 -17.43
CA LEU A 913 4.64 -45.88 -17.64
C LEU A 913 4.96 -47.04 -18.61
N ARG A 914 5.70 -46.74 -19.69
CA ARG A 914 6.19 -47.76 -20.63
C ARG A 914 7.18 -48.72 -19.99
N CYS A 915 8.15 -48.20 -19.23
CA CYS A 915 9.10 -49.02 -18.47
C CYS A 915 8.39 -49.92 -17.46
N ALA A 916 7.38 -49.42 -16.74
CA ALA A 916 6.59 -50.21 -15.78
C ALA A 916 5.78 -51.31 -16.46
N ARG A 917 5.18 -51.02 -17.63
CA ARG A 917 4.49 -52.04 -18.44
C ARG A 917 5.43 -53.17 -18.84
N VAL A 918 6.61 -52.83 -19.37
CA VAL A 918 7.65 -53.81 -19.71
C VAL A 918 8.16 -54.54 -18.46
N GLY A 919 8.29 -53.87 -17.32
CA GLY A 919 8.67 -54.48 -16.06
C GLY A 919 7.67 -55.54 -15.57
N LEU A 920 6.37 -55.30 -15.73
CA LEU A 920 5.35 -56.32 -15.44
C LEU A 920 5.43 -57.50 -16.43
N GLU A 921 5.68 -57.25 -17.71
CA GLU A 921 5.88 -58.31 -18.71
C GLU A 921 7.11 -59.18 -18.40
N ILE A 922 8.20 -58.57 -17.92
CA ILE A 922 9.42 -59.28 -17.46
C ILE A 922 9.09 -60.16 -16.25
N GLU A 923 8.33 -59.66 -15.27
CA GLU A 923 7.92 -60.45 -14.11
C GLU A 923 6.98 -61.61 -14.47
N GLU A 924 6.04 -61.40 -15.39
CA GLU A 924 5.20 -62.48 -15.95
C GLU A 924 6.06 -63.54 -16.66
N PHE A 925 7.03 -63.11 -17.47
CA PHE A 925 7.97 -64.01 -18.15
C PHE A 925 8.78 -64.82 -17.14
N ARG A 926 9.28 -64.18 -16.08
CA ARG A 926 10.05 -64.82 -15.01
C ARG A 926 9.23 -65.84 -14.23
N LEU A 927 7.95 -65.55 -13.95
CA LEU A 927 7.05 -66.51 -13.31
C LEU A 927 6.79 -67.73 -14.20
N LYS A 928 6.65 -67.53 -15.51
CA LYS A 928 6.37 -68.61 -16.46
C LYS A 928 7.59 -69.49 -16.76
N HIS A 929 8.79 -68.92 -16.84
CA HIS A 929 10.00 -69.61 -17.31
C HIS A 929 11.07 -69.80 -16.23
N GLY A 930 10.87 -69.31 -15.01
CA GLY A 930 11.81 -69.44 -13.88
C GLY A 930 13.08 -68.58 -13.98
N ARG A 931 13.25 -67.81 -15.06
CA ARG A 931 14.43 -66.96 -15.32
C ARG A 931 14.04 -65.61 -15.94
N LEU A 932 14.91 -64.60 -15.81
CA LEU A 932 14.75 -63.33 -16.52
C LEU A 932 15.00 -63.51 -18.03
N PRO A 933 14.36 -62.69 -18.89
CA PRO A 933 14.64 -62.69 -20.33
C PRO A 933 16.06 -62.20 -20.61
N THR A 934 16.68 -62.66 -21.69
CA THR A 934 18.02 -62.20 -22.12
C THR A 934 17.95 -60.88 -22.89
N THR A 935 16.85 -60.66 -23.63
CA THR A 935 16.55 -59.44 -24.37
C THR A 935 15.03 -59.18 -24.32
N LEU A 936 14.61 -57.94 -24.60
CA LEU A 936 13.18 -57.59 -24.65
C LEU A 936 12.41 -58.29 -25.78
N ASP A 937 13.09 -58.81 -26.80
CA ASP A 937 12.48 -59.58 -27.89
C ASP A 937 11.96 -60.95 -27.45
N ALA A 938 12.44 -61.46 -26.31
CA ALA A 938 11.93 -62.70 -25.72
C ALA A 938 10.52 -62.56 -25.11
N LEU A 939 10.01 -61.33 -24.96
CA LEU A 939 8.68 -61.03 -24.46
C LEU A 939 7.63 -61.06 -25.59
N PRO A 940 6.37 -61.42 -25.32
CA PRO A 940 5.29 -61.40 -26.31
C PRO A 940 5.20 -60.05 -27.03
N PRO A 941 4.90 -59.98 -28.34
CA PRO A 941 4.82 -58.71 -29.05
C PRO A 941 3.76 -57.80 -28.39
N PRO A 942 4.05 -56.51 -28.17
CA PRO A 942 3.10 -55.59 -27.55
C PRO A 942 1.92 -55.34 -28.49
N SER A 943 0.76 -54.98 -27.92
CA SER A 943 -0.43 -54.58 -28.68
C SER A 943 -0.16 -53.40 -29.62
N ARG A 944 0.80 -52.54 -29.26
CA ARG A 944 1.33 -51.44 -30.08
C ARG A 944 2.85 -51.41 -30.00
N PRO A 945 3.60 -51.40 -31.12
CA PRO A 945 5.07 -51.39 -31.12
C PRO A 945 5.67 -50.20 -30.36
N GLU A 946 5.00 -49.05 -30.41
CA GLU A 946 5.43 -47.80 -29.78
C GLU A 946 5.56 -47.88 -28.25
N LEU A 947 4.89 -48.83 -27.60
CA LEU A 947 4.90 -49.00 -26.15
C LEU A 947 6.26 -49.51 -25.62
N ARG A 948 7.12 -50.05 -26.49
CA ARG A 948 8.49 -50.47 -26.18
C ARG A 948 9.56 -49.48 -26.64
N LEU A 949 9.16 -48.28 -27.07
CA LEU A 949 10.08 -47.25 -27.51
C LEU A 949 10.18 -46.10 -26.50
N ASP A 950 11.37 -45.51 -26.40
CA ASP A 950 11.65 -44.24 -25.73
C ASP A 950 10.84 -43.12 -26.38
N PRO A 951 9.99 -42.40 -25.63
CA PRO A 951 9.15 -41.34 -26.19
C PRO A 951 9.94 -40.16 -26.77
N PHE A 952 11.18 -39.92 -26.35
CA PHE A 952 11.99 -38.80 -26.81
C PHE A 952 12.83 -39.11 -28.04
N GLN A 953 13.31 -40.35 -28.18
CA GLN A 953 14.25 -40.75 -29.23
C GLN A 953 13.67 -41.76 -30.23
N LYS A 954 12.50 -42.34 -29.93
CA LYS A 954 11.90 -43.46 -30.69
C LYS A 954 12.82 -44.69 -30.81
N LEU A 955 13.79 -44.84 -29.90
CA LEU A 955 14.66 -46.02 -29.78
C LEU A 955 14.03 -47.06 -28.84
N PRO A 956 14.34 -48.36 -28.95
CA PRO A 956 13.87 -49.37 -28.00
C PRO A 956 14.24 -49.04 -26.54
N LEU A 957 13.40 -49.44 -25.58
CA LEU A 957 13.73 -49.31 -24.16
C LEU A 957 14.95 -50.18 -23.80
N ILE A 958 15.76 -49.73 -22.84
CA ILE A 958 16.93 -50.48 -22.37
C ILE A 958 16.51 -51.39 -21.22
N PHE A 959 16.90 -52.66 -21.29
CA PHE A 959 16.75 -53.64 -20.23
C PHE A 959 18.12 -54.07 -19.71
N GLU A 960 18.30 -54.00 -18.39
CA GLU A 960 19.52 -54.37 -17.70
C GLU A 960 19.19 -55.31 -16.52
N PRO A 961 19.67 -56.57 -16.53
CA PRO A 961 19.56 -57.44 -15.36
C PRO A 961 20.55 -56.99 -14.26
N LEU A 962 20.12 -56.99 -13.01
CA LEU A 962 20.97 -56.62 -11.87
C LEU A 962 21.89 -57.77 -11.45
N ALA A 963 23.03 -57.44 -10.82
CA ALA A 963 24.07 -58.41 -10.44
C ALA A 963 23.50 -59.57 -9.61
N GLN A 964 23.98 -60.80 -9.89
CA GLN A 964 23.60 -62.03 -9.20
C GLN A 964 22.09 -62.37 -9.24
N GLY A 965 21.32 -61.82 -10.19
CA GLY A 965 19.88 -62.12 -10.31
C GLY A 965 19.01 -61.46 -9.25
N SER A 966 19.55 -60.43 -8.57
CA SER A 966 18.87 -59.61 -7.56
C SER A 966 17.74 -58.73 -8.10
N GLY A 967 17.48 -58.77 -9.42
CA GLY A 967 16.38 -58.03 -10.03
C GLY A 967 16.69 -57.54 -11.44
N PHE A 968 16.01 -56.48 -11.86
CA PHE A 968 16.18 -55.88 -13.18
C PHE A 968 15.86 -54.39 -13.18
N ARG A 969 16.33 -53.71 -14.20
CA ARG A 969 16.08 -52.30 -14.47
C ARG A 969 15.64 -52.11 -15.92
N VAL A 970 14.60 -51.29 -16.13
CA VAL A 970 14.18 -50.82 -17.44
C VAL A 970 14.25 -49.30 -17.47
N PHE A 971 14.93 -48.72 -18.45
CA PHE A 971 15.16 -47.27 -18.49
C PHE A 971 15.24 -46.71 -19.92
N LEU A 972 15.16 -45.37 -20.02
CA LEU A 972 15.24 -44.61 -21.28
C LEU A 972 16.69 -44.35 -21.71
N HIS A 973 16.95 -44.10 -22.99
CA HIS A 973 18.31 -43.91 -23.53
C HIS A 973 19.06 -42.66 -23.01
N GLN A 974 18.38 -41.71 -22.35
CA GLN A 974 18.92 -40.40 -21.98
C GLN A 974 19.66 -40.31 -20.62
N THR A 975 20.13 -41.41 -20.05
CA THR A 975 20.57 -41.43 -18.64
C THR A 975 21.99 -40.92 -18.34
N SER A 976 22.81 -40.47 -19.31
CA SER A 976 24.25 -40.28 -19.01
C SER A 976 24.76 -38.88 -18.62
N LYS A 977 24.01 -37.78 -18.70
CA LYS A 977 24.54 -36.46 -18.31
C LYS A 977 23.52 -35.50 -17.69
N ASN A 978 23.71 -35.20 -16.40
CA ASN A 978 23.42 -33.93 -15.71
C ASN A 978 22.27 -33.08 -16.27
N THR A 979 21.02 -33.44 -15.96
CA THR A 979 19.94 -32.44 -15.92
C THR A 979 19.66 -32.09 -14.46
N SER A 980 20.64 -31.44 -13.84
CA SER A 980 20.41 -30.57 -12.68
C SER A 980 19.64 -29.32 -13.15
N LEU A 981 18.38 -29.50 -13.54
CA LEU A 981 17.43 -28.39 -13.57
C LEU A 981 17.00 -28.16 -12.12
N SER A 982 17.80 -27.36 -11.40
CA SER A 982 17.43 -26.81 -10.10
C SER A 982 16.23 -25.86 -10.30
N THR A 983 15.02 -26.41 -10.25
CA THR A 983 13.80 -25.60 -10.15
C THR A 983 13.72 -24.99 -8.75
N ASN A 984 14.54 -23.98 -8.48
CA ASN A 984 14.53 -23.26 -7.21
C ASN A 984 13.29 -22.37 -7.01
N HIS A 985 12.35 -22.28 -7.97
CA HIS A 985 11.25 -21.29 -7.94
C HIS A 985 9.84 -21.87 -8.11
N ALA A 986 9.65 -23.20 -8.05
CA ALA A 986 8.31 -23.79 -7.87
C ALA A 986 8.20 -24.34 -6.44
N PRO A 987 7.18 -23.96 -5.64
CA PRO A 987 6.93 -24.62 -4.37
C PRO A 987 6.50 -26.07 -4.63
N THR A 988 7.50 -26.95 -4.60
CA THR A 988 7.47 -28.37 -4.27
C THR A 988 6.10 -29.02 -4.00
N LEU A 989 5.57 -29.67 -5.03
CA LEU A 989 4.83 -30.93 -4.91
C LEU A 989 5.47 -31.93 -5.89
N GLY A 990 6.49 -32.65 -5.40
CA GLY A 990 6.99 -33.86 -6.04
C GLY A 990 8.21 -33.77 -6.98
N SER A 991 8.95 -32.66 -7.04
CA SER A 991 10.19 -32.57 -7.85
C SER A 991 11.45 -32.80 -7.02
N ARG A 992 11.70 -34.04 -6.60
CA ARG A 992 13.05 -34.50 -6.27
C ARG A 992 13.30 -35.81 -6.97
N HIS A 993 14.31 -35.82 -7.85
CA HIS A 993 15.01 -36.99 -8.41
C HIS A 993 14.14 -38.25 -8.44
N ASN A 994 13.12 -38.28 -9.31
CA ASN A 994 12.60 -39.56 -9.79
C ASN A 994 13.59 -40.01 -10.87
N PRO A 995 14.49 -40.96 -10.62
CA PRO A 995 15.29 -41.49 -11.69
C PRO A 995 14.36 -42.11 -12.75
N ILE A 996 14.79 -41.98 -14.00
CA ILE A 996 14.02 -42.24 -15.21
C ILE A 996 14.12 -43.74 -15.54
N ASP A 997 13.84 -44.55 -14.52
CA ASP A 997 13.95 -45.99 -14.51
C ASP A 997 12.70 -46.59 -13.84
N PHE A 998 12.46 -47.85 -14.16
CA PHE A 998 11.62 -48.75 -13.40
C PHE A 998 12.50 -49.90 -12.92
N THR A 999 12.72 -49.97 -11.62
CA THR A 999 13.70 -50.87 -11.01
C THR A 999 13.01 -51.78 -10.02
N VAL A 1000 13.27 -53.07 -10.14
CA VAL A 1000 12.85 -54.10 -9.20
C VAL A 1000 14.10 -54.67 -8.57
N GLU A 1001 14.29 -54.43 -7.26
CA GLU A 1001 15.43 -54.94 -6.47
C GLU A 1001 14.90 -55.91 -5.40
N ARG A 1002 15.47 -57.10 -5.28
CA ARG A 1002 14.98 -58.18 -4.42
C ARG A 1002 16.00 -58.66 -3.41
#